data_AF-A0A2D7HRK9-F1
#
_entry.id   AF-A0A2D7HRK9-F1
#
_cell.length_a   1.000
_cell.length_b   1.000
_cell.length_c   1.000
_cell.angle_alpha   90.00
_cell.angle_beta   90.00
_cell.angle_gamma   90.00
#
_symmetry.space_group_name_H-M   'P 1'
#
loop_
_entity.id
_entity.type
_entity.pdbx_description
1 polymer ?
#
loop_
_entity_poly.entity_id
_entity_poly.type
_entity_poly.pdbx_seq_one_letter_code
_entity_poly.pdbx_strand_id
1 'polypeptide(L)'
;MYLSNNQKIIHFPIWLTTGIFGSEADTKEFAYANFLKSYYEKKLNLKLRNTRLRIKYQIHQVDASGDDTLEKTHDRILKYVKSEKNVFVSFINRIYGDSKKTLSKKDDDKIFFTMSDPAWNDAVASGMYDLTPEAVNNFEVTSWLSKQKNYSEIRLIHHENTSDLKYKNLLSASNKKKLRSFQLNSMSKDWKGKLKTILKDVKKSSLLVFNTVLTESDWKKAEYGKEIAKLLADQKGSIDFLLLAQDMEFASENERSDFICLERFEGSSPWRFHRTQTLQQELPKKLKNVSTHEWTLPQFDFASLLCAVIANDSLDMNDPDFITKLDSGIARYDGKSDIFIGERHTWNFKNRRNTESESYLVKTPAHLKGFENKEKRTKILHYQQPQKLDGRIIEVPVHFCYLDVLNIVFVDISQGVWGVEFRFEFITKNTEGIDAINFKNLSNINPLLRITQITKTVPDEHGYISFVYEITGNFSFEADGKSFPFDIQDTYIEYTLKDHKSGILQPVPEGQLDYVFNVNGWELITPYSVMQRTKEFLKTGTNLTKTVFLDNTSRYGLILERAEPANLVKYLAPLFLLTAINYYCLLMPVDQVYNTIIFLITIFLAGIALYFSSDRPRPLSFSLIDKIFQCFYFICGINILFALTVSLNMGFIDSLRNFLLITEPLGLVVFFGYILIKVQKGKLKYKS
;
A
#
# COMPACT_ATOMS: atom_id res chain seq x y z
N MET A 1 28.51 -20.55 -22.53
CA MET A 1 28.27 -21.59 -21.50
C MET A 1 26.78 -21.94 -21.56
N TYR A 2 26.45 -23.05 -22.23
CA TYR A 2 25.07 -23.50 -22.45
C TYR A 2 24.48 -24.05 -21.13
N LEU A 3 23.47 -23.38 -20.57
CA LEU A 3 22.66 -23.94 -19.48
C LEU A 3 21.55 -24.81 -20.10
N SER A 4 21.56 -26.10 -19.78
CA SER A 4 20.58 -27.10 -20.22
C SER A 4 19.14 -26.73 -19.82
N ASN A 5 18.22 -26.96 -20.76
CA ASN A 5 16.85 -26.48 -20.86
C ASN A 5 15.79 -27.06 -19.90
N ASN A 6 16.14 -27.67 -18.76
CA ASN A 6 15.12 -28.23 -17.85
C ASN A 6 14.72 -27.24 -16.76
N GLN A 7 14.22 -26.06 -17.14
CA GLN A 7 13.50 -25.19 -16.21
C GLN A 7 12.08 -25.73 -16.02
N LYS A 8 11.69 -25.99 -14.77
CA LYS A 8 10.34 -26.41 -14.45
C LYS A 8 9.45 -25.23 -14.14
N ILE A 9 8.17 -25.31 -14.52
CA ILE A 9 7.20 -24.24 -14.37
C ILE A 9 6.13 -24.65 -13.37
N ILE A 10 5.90 -23.80 -12.37
CA ILE A 10 4.76 -23.85 -11.46
C ILE A 10 3.66 -22.98 -12.05
N HIS A 11 2.51 -23.58 -12.31
CA HIS A 11 1.35 -22.91 -12.87
C HIS A 11 0.43 -22.45 -11.74
N PHE A 12 0.11 -21.16 -11.73
CA PHE A 12 -0.82 -20.54 -10.78
C PHE A 12 -2.08 -20.10 -11.52
N PRO A 13 -3.15 -20.92 -11.54
CA PRO A 13 -4.39 -20.54 -12.18
C PRO A 13 -5.15 -19.51 -11.33
N ILE A 14 -5.51 -18.38 -11.92
CA ILE A 14 -6.33 -17.33 -11.30
C ILE A 14 -7.64 -17.27 -12.07
N TRP A 15 -8.73 -17.56 -11.37
CA TRP A 15 -10.07 -17.58 -11.96
C TRP A 15 -10.78 -16.27 -11.61
N LEU A 16 -11.04 -15.45 -12.63
CA LEU A 16 -11.76 -14.20 -12.52
C LEU A 16 -13.19 -14.39 -13.00
N THR A 17 -14.15 -14.03 -12.16
CA THR A 17 -15.57 -14.01 -12.52
C THR A 17 -15.90 -12.69 -13.23
N THR A 18 -16.42 -12.78 -14.44
CA THR A 18 -16.88 -11.65 -15.27
C THR A 18 -18.39 -11.76 -15.52
N GLY A 19 -19.02 -10.69 -15.99
CA GLY A 19 -20.48 -10.63 -16.17
C GLY A 19 -21.22 -10.11 -14.93
N ILE A 20 -20.53 -9.96 -13.80
CA ILE A 20 -21.07 -9.40 -12.55
C ILE A 20 -21.18 -7.86 -12.64
N PHE A 21 -20.20 -7.19 -13.25
CA PHE A 21 -20.09 -5.73 -13.19
C PHE A 21 -20.46 -5.00 -14.49
N GLY A 22 -20.46 -5.70 -15.64
CA GLY A 22 -20.74 -5.15 -16.96
C GLY A 22 -19.45 -5.00 -17.80
N SER A 23 -19.58 -4.88 -19.12
CA SER A 23 -18.47 -5.08 -20.07
C SER A 23 -17.24 -4.16 -19.88
N GLU A 24 -17.44 -2.90 -19.49
CA GLU A 24 -16.32 -1.95 -19.31
C GLU A 24 -15.56 -2.18 -18.00
N ALA A 25 -16.25 -2.49 -16.90
CA ALA A 25 -15.65 -2.78 -15.60
C ALA A 25 -14.83 -4.09 -15.66
N ASP A 26 -15.41 -5.11 -16.29
CA ASP A 26 -14.77 -6.41 -16.51
C ASP A 26 -13.47 -6.25 -17.33
N THR A 27 -13.46 -5.35 -18.32
CA THR A 27 -12.27 -5.05 -19.14
C THR A 27 -11.15 -4.40 -18.31
N LYS A 28 -11.48 -3.45 -17.42
CA LYS A 28 -10.51 -2.78 -16.55
C LYS A 28 -9.94 -3.73 -15.50
N GLU A 29 -10.77 -4.58 -14.93
CA GLU A 29 -10.35 -5.61 -13.97
C GLU A 29 -9.40 -6.63 -14.61
N PHE A 30 -9.75 -7.11 -15.82
CA PHE A 30 -8.88 -8.02 -16.56
C PHE A 30 -7.52 -7.38 -16.90
N ALA A 31 -7.50 -6.11 -17.30
CA ALA A 31 -6.27 -5.36 -17.53
C ALA A 31 -5.42 -5.23 -16.26
N TYR A 32 -6.06 -4.98 -15.11
CA TYR A 32 -5.42 -4.93 -13.80
C TYR A 32 -4.82 -6.28 -13.41
N ALA A 33 -5.56 -7.38 -13.56
CA ALA A 33 -5.06 -8.72 -13.28
C ALA A 33 -3.86 -9.11 -14.16
N ASN A 34 -3.87 -8.72 -15.44
CA ASN A 34 -2.72 -8.92 -16.33
C ASN A 34 -1.48 -8.12 -15.91
N PHE A 35 -1.68 -6.89 -15.40
CA PHE A 35 -0.60 -6.12 -14.80
C PHE A 35 -0.03 -6.83 -13.57
N LEU A 36 -0.89 -7.25 -12.62
CA LEU A 36 -0.46 -7.97 -11.42
C LEU A 36 0.30 -9.24 -11.77
N LYS A 37 -0.21 -10.03 -12.72
CA LYS A 37 0.50 -11.19 -13.26
C LYS A 37 1.91 -10.82 -13.69
N SER A 38 2.06 -9.79 -14.53
CA SER A 38 3.37 -9.39 -15.06
C SER A 38 4.32 -8.92 -13.95
N TYR A 39 3.80 -8.16 -13.00
CA TYR A 39 4.53 -7.66 -11.83
C TYR A 39 5.03 -8.82 -10.94
N TYR A 40 4.13 -9.70 -10.50
CA TYR A 40 4.47 -10.82 -9.62
C TYR A 40 5.32 -11.87 -10.32
N GLU A 41 5.06 -12.22 -11.59
CA GLU A 41 5.93 -13.15 -12.34
C GLU A 41 7.36 -12.63 -12.39
N LYS A 42 7.56 -11.35 -12.76
CA LYS A 42 8.89 -10.76 -12.82
C LYS A 42 9.58 -10.78 -11.45
N LYS A 43 8.87 -10.34 -10.42
CA LYS A 43 9.38 -10.23 -9.05
C LYS A 43 9.74 -11.61 -8.46
N LEU A 44 8.85 -12.58 -8.57
CA LEU A 44 9.02 -13.91 -7.98
C LEU A 44 10.04 -14.75 -8.76
N ASN A 45 10.05 -14.68 -10.09
CA ASN A 45 11.05 -15.38 -10.90
C ASN A 45 12.47 -14.84 -10.68
N LEU A 46 12.62 -13.55 -10.34
CA LEU A 46 13.91 -13.00 -9.97
C LEU A 46 14.42 -13.58 -8.64
N LYS A 47 13.53 -13.81 -7.67
CA LYS A 47 13.87 -14.51 -6.41
C LYS A 47 14.21 -15.98 -6.64
N LEU A 48 13.53 -16.64 -7.57
CA LEU A 48 13.73 -18.05 -7.92
C LEU A 48 14.84 -18.28 -8.96
N ARG A 49 15.60 -17.25 -9.34
CA ARG A 49 16.60 -17.33 -10.43
C ARG A 49 17.60 -18.48 -10.24
N ASN A 50 17.88 -18.86 -8.99
CA ASN A 50 18.85 -19.89 -8.64
C ASN A 50 18.24 -21.29 -8.44
N THR A 51 16.91 -21.45 -8.42
CA THR A 51 16.25 -22.70 -8.02
C THR A 51 15.83 -23.59 -9.21
N ARG A 52 16.22 -23.27 -10.45
CA ARG A 52 15.74 -23.92 -11.70
C ARG A 52 14.20 -23.93 -11.87
N LEU A 53 13.50 -23.14 -11.05
CA LEU A 53 12.04 -23.02 -11.05
C LEU A 53 11.62 -21.69 -11.65
N ARG A 54 10.47 -21.72 -12.30
CA ARG A 54 9.75 -20.54 -12.78
C ARG A 54 8.29 -20.62 -12.39
N ILE A 55 7.71 -19.46 -12.18
CA ILE A 55 6.29 -19.26 -11.89
C ILE A 55 5.64 -18.63 -13.09
N LYS A 56 4.46 -19.15 -13.43
CA LYS A 56 3.61 -18.64 -14.48
C LYS A 56 2.16 -18.59 -13.99
N TYR A 57 1.57 -17.41 -13.99
CA TYR A 57 0.15 -17.25 -13.71
C TYR A 57 -0.67 -17.48 -14.99
N GLN A 58 -1.80 -18.14 -14.83
CA GLN A 58 -2.77 -18.39 -15.90
C GLN A 58 -4.09 -17.76 -15.49
N ILE A 59 -4.49 -16.69 -16.18
CA ILE A 59 -5.75 -16.02 -15.89
C ILE A 59 -6.84 -16.72 -16.70
N HIS A 60 -7.84 -17.24 -16.01
CA HIS A 60 -9.02 -17.87 -16.57
C HIS A 60 -10.22 -16.96 -16.31
N GLN A 61 -10.95 -16.62 -17.37
CA GLN A 61 -12.15 -15.82 -17.27
C GLN A 61 -13.37 -16.75 -17.23
N VAL A 62 -14.28 -16.50 -16.29
CA VAL A 62 -15.53 -17.24 -16.14
C VAL A 62 -16.68 -16.26 -16.19
N ASP A 63 -17.65 -16.49 -17.09
CA ASP A 63 -18.91 -15.76 -17.06
C ASP A 63 -19.83 -16.38 -16.00
N ALA A 64 -20.24 -15.56 -15.02
CA ALA A 64 -21.04 -16.00 -13.87
C ALA A 64 -22.53 -15.61 -14.00
N SER A 65 -23.03 -15.28 -15.18
CA SER A 65 -24.38 -14.72 -15.38
C SER A 65 -25.56 -15.71 -15.18
N GLY A 66 -25.42 -16.83 -14.47
CA GLY A 66 -26.55 -17.71 -14.08
C GLY A 66 -26.16 -18.98 -13.28
N ASP A 67 -27.08 -19.56 -12.50
CA ASP A 67 -26.81 -20.73 -11.62
C ASP A 67 -26.26 -21.97 -12.37
N ASP A 68 -26.75 -22.21 -13.59
CA ASP A 68 -26.32 -23.32 -14.46
C ASP A 68 -24.87 -23.15 -15.01
N THR A 69 -24.25 -21.99 -14.77
CA THR A 69 -22.84 -21.69 -15.11
C THR A 69 -21.88 -21.99 -13.96
N LEU A 70 -22.33 -21.94 -12.71
CA LEU A 70 -21.48 -22.19 -11.52
C LEU A 70 -21.09 -23.66 -11.43
N GLU A 71 -22.04 -24.59 -11.59
CA GLU A 71 -21.77 -26.03 -11.57
C GLU A 71 -20.87 -26.47 -12.74
N LYS A 72 -21.09 -25.94 -13.95
CA LYS A 72 -20.21 -26.18 -15.12
C LYS A 72 -18.81 -25.59 -14.91
N THR A 73 -18.69 -24.46 -14.24
CA THR A 73 -17.40 -23.86 -13.88
C THR A 73 -16.69 -24.71 -12.85
N HIS A 74 -17.41 -25.19 -11.84
CA HIS A 74 -16.91 -26.14 -10.86
C HIS A 74 -16.33 -27.39 -11.53
N ASP A 75 -17.07 -28.02 -12.45
CA ASP A 75 -16.59 -29.20 -13.16
C ASP A 75 -15.35 -28.91 -14.02
N ARG A 76 -15.30 -27.72 -14.64
CA ARG A 76 -14.11 -27.26 -15.38
C ARG A 76 -12.90 -27.10 -14.47
N ILE A 77 -13.06 -26.49 -13.29
CA ILE A 77 -12.00 -26.34 -12.30
C ILE A 77 -11.55 -27.72 -11.82
N LEU A 78 -12.48 -28.62 -11.47
CA LEU A 78 -12.14 -29.98 -11.05
C LEU A 78 -11.41 -30.77 -12.13
N LYS A 79 -11.83 -30.65 -13.40
CA LYS A 79 -11.15 -31.28 -14.53
C LYS A 79 -9.74 -30.75 -14.70
N TYR A 80 -9.56 -29.44 -14.59
CA TYR A 80 -8.25 -28.78 -14.61
C TYR A 80 -7.37 -29.25 -13.44
N VAL A 81 -7.93 -29.27 -12.23
CA VAL A 81 -7.30 -29.79 -10.99
C VAL A 81 -6.85 -31.24 -11.15
N LYS A 82 -7.59 -32.07 -11.88
CA LYS A 82 -7.20 -33.47 -12.12
C LYS A 82 -6.14 -33.62 -13.21
N SER A 83 -5.99 -32.65 -14.12
CA SER A 83 -5.10 -32.77 -15.28
C SER A 83 -3.68 -32.26 -15.05
N GLU A 84 -3.46 -31.24 -14.21
CA GLU A 84 -2.09 -30.82 -13.86
C GLU A 84 -1.47 -31.70 -12.78
N LYS A 85 -0.15 -31.85 -12.84
CA LYS A 85 0.60 -32.83 -12.05
C LYS A 85 1.26 -32.28 -10.78
N ASN A 86 1.32 -30.96 -10.58
CA ASN A 86 2.41 -30.39 -9.75
C ASN A 86 1.97 -29.60 -8.50
N VAL A 87 1.10 -28.59 -8.56
CA VAL A 87 0.51 -27.85 -7.39
C VAL A 87 -0.69 -27.05 -7.91
N PHE A 88 -1.81 -26.98 -7.18
CA PHE A 88 -2.98 -26.18 -7.57
C PHE A 88 -3.31 -25.10 -6.55
N VAL A 89 -3.35 -23.85 -6.99
CA VAL A 89 -3.80 -22.73 -6.18
C VAL A 89 -4.93 -22.06 -6.94
N SER A 90 -6.15 -22.09 -6.42
CA SER A 90 -7.30 -21.39 -7.02
C SER A 90 -8.21 -20.86 -5.93
N PHE A 91 -8.71 -19.63 -6.10
CA PHE A 91 -9.65 -18.98 -5.19
C PHE A 91 -11.06 -19.46 -5.51
N ILE A 92 -11.67 -20.17 -4.56
CA ILE A 92 -12.87 -21.00 -4.77
C ILE A 92 -14.15 -20.35 -4.19
N ASN A 93 -14.10 -19.11 -3.71
CA ASN A 93 -15.11 -18.66 -2.73
C ASN A 93 -16.54 -18.41 -3.26
N ARG A 94 -16.72 -18.00 -4.53
CA ARG A 94 -18.08 -17.73 -5.09
C ARG A 94 -18.64 -18.85 -5.97
N ILE A 95 -17.81 -19.79 -6.41
CA ILE A 95 -18.23 -20.80 -7.41
C ILE A 95 -18.91 -22.01 -6.74
N TYR A 96 -18.83 -22.12 -5.42
CA TYR A 96 -19.16 -23.34 -4.69
C TYR A 96 -20.13 -23.08 -3.54
N GLY A 97 -21.36 -23.58 -3.68
CA GLY A 97 -22.31 -23.62 -2.56
C GLY A 97 -21.91 -24.58 -1.43
N ASP A 98 -20.98 -25.51 -1.67
CA ASP A 98 -20.48 -26.46 -0.65
C ASP A 98 -19.07 -26.99 -1.01
N SER A 99 -18.02 -26.31 -0.55
CA SER A 99 -16.62 -26.72 -0.82
C SER A 99 -16.23 -28.05 -0.18
N LYS A 100 -16.94 -28.51 0.87
CA LYS A 100 -16.73 -29.83 1.47
C LYS A 100 -17.10 -30.94 0.49
N LYS A 101 -18.21 -30.80 -0.25
CA LYS A 101 -18.59 -31.79 -1.28
C LYS A 101 -17.56 -31.86 -2.41
N THR A 102 -17.00 -30.73 -2.82
CA THR A 102 -16.00 -30.66 -3.89
C THR A 102 -14.66 -31.27 -3.51
N LEU A 103 -14.17 -30.96 -2.31
CA LEU A 103 -12.79 -31.27 -1.90
C LEU A 103 -12.68 -32.39 -0.86
N SER A 104 -13.80 -33.02 -0.47
CA SER A 104 -13.80 -34.23 0.38
C SER A 104 -13.09 -35.43 -0.25
N LYS A 105 -12.78 -35.39 -1.55
CA LYS A 105 -11.89 -36.37 -2.19
C LYS A 105 -10.44 -35.99 -1.90
N LYS A 106 -9.88 -36.68 -0.92
CA LYS A 106 -8.47 -36.71 -0.53
C LYS A 106 -7.57 -36.93 -1.76
N ASP A 107 -7.05 -35.85 -2.35
CA ASP A 107 -5.92 -35.91 -3.29
C ASP A 107 -4.68 -35.61 -2.43
N ASP A 108 -4.04 -36.66 -1.90
CA ASP A 108 -2.91 -36.55 -0.97
C ASP A 108 -1.66 -35.87 -1.59
N ASP A 109 -1.65 -35.68 -2.92
CA ASP A 109 -0.57 -35.06 -3.68
C ASP A 109 -0.82 -33.57 -4.02
N LYS A 110 -1.77 -32.90 -3.36
CA LYS A 110 -2.14 -31.49 -3.66
C LYS A 110 -2.38 -30.67 -2.40
N ILE A 111 -2.05 -29.38 -2.48
CA ILE A 111 -2.44 -28.37 -1.48
C ILE A 111 -3.44 -27.43 -2.13
N PHE A 112 -4.57 -27.20 -1.47
CA PHE A 112 -5.63 -26.29 -1.88
C PHE A 112 -5.66 -25.05 -0.99
N PHE A 113 -6.05 -23.91 -1.56
CA PHE A 113 -6.20 -22.66 -0.84
C PHE A 113 -7.60 -22.12 -1.11
N THR A 114 -8.27 -21.63 -0.08
CA THR A 114 -9.60 -21.04 -0.21
C THR A 114 -9.66 -19.77 0.60
N MET A 115 -10.47 -18.81 0.14
CA MET A 115 -11.14 -17.90 1.06
C MET A 115 -12.48 -18.59 1.39
N SER A 116 -13.01 -18.45 2.60
CA SER A 116 -14.29 -18.98 3.05
C SER A 116 -15.11 -17.84 3.66
N ASP A 117 -16.39 -18.05 3.94
CA ASP A 117 -17.12 -17.13 4.81
C ASP A 117 -16.59 -17.33 6.24
N PRO A 118 -16.16 -16.27 6.96
CA PRO A 118 -15.67 -16.36 8.34
C PRO A 118 -16.66 -17.01 9.33
N ALA A 119 -17.93 -17.20 8.96
CA ALA A 119 -18.91 -17.99 9.71
C ALA A 119 -18.66 -19.51 9.72
N TRP A 120 -17.69 -20.03 8.97
CA TRP A 120 -17.39 -21.45 8.88
C TRP A 120 -16.64 -21.93 10.13
N ASN A 121 -17.37 -22.47 11.10
CA ASN A 121 -16.82 -23.03 12.35
C ASN A 121 -16.28 -24.47 12.21
N ASP A 122 -16.29 -25.04 11.00
CA ASP A 122 -15.88 -26.43 10.79
C ASP A 122 -14.37 -26.59 10.57
N ALA A 123 -13.85 -27.78 10.88
CA ALA A 123 -12.45 -28.13 10.64
C ALA A 123 -12.10 -28.00 9.14
N VAL A 124 -10.98 -27.33 8.85
CA VAL A 124 -10.43 -27.24 7.49
C VAL A 124 -9.95 -28.63 7.06
N ALA A 125 -10.33 -29.08 5.87
CA ALA A 125 -9.95 -30.40 5.35
C ALA A 125 -8.42 -30.55 5.24
N SER A 126 -7.93 -31.80 5.37
CA SER A 126 -6.51 -32.11 5.15
C SER A 126 -6.08 -31.71 3.74
N GLY A 127 -4.92 -31.06 3.60
CA GLY A 127 -4.44 -30.53 2.33
C GLY A 127 -5.05 -29.18 1.92
N MET A 128 -5.96 -28.58 2.70
CA MET A 128 -6.56 -27.27 2.40
C MET A 128 -6.13 -26.20 3.40
N TYR A 129 -5.88 -24.98 2.94
CA TYR A 129 -5.66 -23.81 3.78
C TYR A 129 -6.77 -22.77 3.56
N ASP A 130 -7.32 -22.26 4.66
CA ASP A 130 -8.24 -21.13 4.63
C ASP A 130 -7.45 -19.84 4.85
N LEU A 131 -7.44 -18.98 3.84
CA LEU A 131 -6.73 -17.71 3.82
C LEU A 131 -7.54 -16.58 4.47
N THR A 132 -8.82 -16.82 4.77
CA THR A 132 -9.72 -15.82 5.36
C THR A 132 -9.19 -15.41 6.74
N PRO A 133 -8.95 -14.11 6.97
CA PRO A 133 -8.53 -13.62 8.28
C PRO A 133 -9.47 -14.11 9.39
N GLU A 134 -8.92 -14.53 10.53
CA GLU A 134 -9.70 -14.84 11.72
C GLU A 134 -10.23 -13.52 12.31
N ALA A 135 -11.35 -13.07 11.78
CA ALA A 135 -11.99 -11.82 12.14
C ALA A 135 -13.22 -12.05 13.01
N VAL A 136 -13.50 -11.05 13.87
CA VAL A 136 -14.73 -11.02 14.67
C VAL A 136 -15.91 -10.91 13.71
N ASN A 137 -16.80 -11.89 13.74
CA ASN A 137 -17.93 -11.91 12.82
C ASN A 137 -19.00 -10.88 13.21
N ASN A 138 -19.91 -10.62 12.28
CA ASN A 138 -20.98 -9.64 12.41
C ASN A 138 -21.88 -9.87 13.64
N PHE A 139 -22.11 -11.14 14.02
CA PHE A 139 -22.87 -11.51 15.22
C PHE A 139 -22.07 -11.21 16.50
N GLU A 140 -20.78 -11.52 16.50
CA GLU A 140 -19.86 -11.26 17.60
C GLU A 140 -19.70 -9.76 17.86
N VAL A 141 -19.56 -8.93 16.81
CA VAL A 141 -19.54 -7.46 16.90
C VAL A 141 -20.86 -6.92 17.46
N THR A 142 -22.00 -7.44 16.98
CA THR A 142 -23.34 -7.06 17.49
C THR A 142 -23.45 -7.34 18.99
N SER A 143 -23.01 -8.53 19.42
CA SER A 143 -23.04 -8.91 20.83
C SER A 143 -22.15 -7.99 21.67
N TRP A 144 -20.93 -7.73 21.19
CA TRP A 144 -19.97 -6.84 21.82
C TRP A 144 -20.54 -5.41 21.98
N LEU A 145 -21.03 -4.79 20.91
CA LEU A 145 -21.65 -3.45 20.95
C LEU A 145 -22.84 -3.38 21.91
N SER A 146 -23.65 -4.44 21.97
CA SER A 146 -24.81 -4.50 22.86
C SER A 146 -24.44 -4.52 24.36
N LYS A 147 -23.19 -4.88 24.70
CA LYS A 147 -22.68 -4.85 26.07
C LYS A 147 -22.14 -3.47 26.45
N GLN A 148 -21.58 -2.75 25.48
CA GLN A 148 -20.97 -1.44 25.68
C GLN A 148 -22.00 -0.32 25.91
N LYS A 149 -23.17 -0.41 25.27
CA LYS A 149 -24.18 0.66 25.29
C LYS A 149 -25.59 0.12 25.50
N ASN A 150 -26.36 0.81 26.35
CA ASN A 150 -27.78 0.55 26.54
C ASN A 150 -28.58 1.38 25.55
N TYR A 151 -29.04 0.77 24.47
CA TYR A 151 -29.72 1.48 23.38
C TYR A 151 -31.16 1.85 23.76
N SER A 152 -31.71 2.90 23.17
CA SER A 152 -33.14 3.23 23.32
C SER A 152 -34.03 2.21 22.63
N GLU A 153 -33.59 1.75 21.46
CA GLU A 153 -34.26 0.80 20.58
C GLU A 153 -33.20 0.12 19.70
N ILE A 154 -33.45 -1.14 19.31
CA ILE A 154 -32.62 -1.85 18.34
C ILE A 154 -33.53 -2.31 17.21
N ARG A 155 -33.28 -1.85 15.98
CA ARG A 155 -34.04 -2.29 14.79
C ARG A 155 -33.15 -3.20 13.96
N LEU A 156 -33.53 -4.47 13.85
CA LEU A 156 -32.91 -5.45 12.96
C LEU A 156 -33.68 -5.49 11.66
N ILE A 157 -33.01 -5.18 10.56
CA ILE A 157 -33.59 -5.16 9.22
C ILE A 157 -32.95 -6.31 8.45
N HIS A 158 -33.73 -7.32 8.03
CA HIS A 158 -33.18 -8.57 7.52
C HIS A 158 -33.94 -9.16 6.33
N HIS A 159 -33.31 -10.08 5.60
CA HIS A 159 -33.96 -10.84 4.51
C HIS A 159 -34.90 -11.93 5.05
N GLU A 160 -35.77 -12.46 4.19
CA GLU A 160 -36.85 -13.42 4.50
C GLU A 160 -36.37 -14.71 5.18
N ASN A 161 -35.09 -15.08 5.02
CA ASN A 161 -34.51 -16.33 5.50
C ASN A 161 -33.67 -16.17 6.79
N THR A 162 -33.71 -15.00 7.44
CA THR A 162 -32.91 -14.75 8.64
C THR A 162 -33.77 -14.80 9.91
N SER A 163 -33.46 -15.70 10.85
CA SER A 163 -34.16 -15.78 12.14
C SER A 163 -33.73 -14.65 13.08
N ASP A 164 -34.70 -13.90 13.58
CA ASP A 164 -34.54 -12.85 14.60
C ASP A 164 -34.14 -13.43 15.98
N LEU A 165 -34.53 -14.67 16.28
CA LEU A 165 -34.18 -15.41 17.49
C LEU A 165 -32.66 -15.53 17.67
N LYS A 166 -31.94 -15.71 16.56
CA LYS A 166 -30.46 -15.76 16.54
C LYS A 166 -29.86 -14.46 17.07
N TYR A 167 -30.41 -13.32 16.68
CA TYR A 167 -29.94 -11.99 17.13
C TYR A 167 -30.38 -11.65 18.54
N LYS A 168 -31.63 -11.98 18.90
CA LYS A 168 -32.16 -11.76 20.25
C LYS A 168 -31.30 -12.45 21.31
N ASN A 169 -30.71 -13.59 20.99
CA ASN A 169 -29.84 -14.31 21.92
C ASN A 169 -28.48 -13.63 22.15
N LEU A 170 -28.01 -12.83 21.19
CA LEU A 170 -26.70 -12.16 21.22
C LEU A 170 -26.68 -10.85 22.01
N LEU A 171 -27.85 -10.20 22.14
CA LEU A 171 -27.96 -8.93 22.83
C LEU A 171 -27.87 -9.08 24.36
N SER A 172 -27.37 -8.06 25.06
CA SER A 172 -27.45 -7.99 26.53
C SER A 172 -28.90 -7.99 27.02
N ALA A 173 -29.16 -8.48 28.25
CA ALA A 173 -30.52 -8.67 28.77
C ALA A 173 -31.40 -7.40 28.70
N SER A 174 -30.81 -6.22 28.92
CA SER A 174 -31.48 -4.91 28.79
C SER A 174 -31.85 -4.58 27.34
N ASN A 175 -30.99 -4.93 26.39
CA ASN A 175 -31.17 -4.67 24.97
C ASN A 175 -32.06 -5.73 24.28
N LYS A 176 -32.12 -6.98 24.78
CA LYS A 176 -33.01 -8.04 24.26
C LYS A 176 -34.48 -7.62 24.18
N LYS A 177 -34.94 -6.86 25.19
CA LYS A 177 -36.32 -6.38 25.29
C LYS A 177 -36.64 -5.22 24.33
N LYS A 178 -35.61 -4.64 23.71
CA LYS A 178 -35.69 -3.45 22.85
C LYS A 178 -35.49 -3.76 21.37
N LEU A 179 -35.24 -5.04 21.04
CA LEU A 179 -35.08 -5.53 19.67
C LEU A 179 -36.44 -5.58 18.97
N ARG A 180 -36.50 -4.99 17.78
CA ARG A 180 -37.59 -5.10 16.82
C ARG A 180 -37.03 -5.59 15.49
N SER A 181 -37.58 -6.67 14.96
CA SER A 181 -37.20 -7.25 13.67
C SER A 181 -38.12 -6.74 12.57
N PHE A 182 -37.54 -6.42 11.42
CA PHE A 182 -38.23 -5.97 10.23
C PHE A 182 -37.69 -6.72 9.02
N GLN A 183 -38.58 -7.42 8.33
CA GLN A 183 -38.23 -8.10 7.09
C GLN A 183 -38.28 -7.11 5.92
N LEU A 184 -37.18 -7.03 5.18
CA LEU A 184 -37.07 -6.18 4.00
C LEU A 184 -36.50 -6.99 2.83
N ASN A 185 -37.32 -7.14 1.79
CA ASN A 185 -36.94 -7.80 0.54
C ASN A 185 -36.56 -6.72 -0.48
N SER A 186 -35.27 -6.67 -0.84
CA SER A 186 -34.71 -5.72 -1.80
C SER A 186 -35.28 -5.89 -3.22
N MET A 187 -35.74 -7.10 -3.57
CA MET A 187 -36.39 -7.40 -4.84
C MET A 187 -37.84 -6.90 -4.92
N SER A 188 -38.42 -6.40 -3.82
CA SER A 188 -39.81 -5.91 -3.84
C SER A 188 -39.91 -4.51 -4.46
N LYS A 189 -40.90 -4.29 -5.32
CA LYS A 189 -41.15 -2.98 -5.96
C LYS A 189 -41.36 -1.81 -4.98
N ASP A 190 -41.67 -2.09 -3.72
CA ASP A 190 -41.96 -1.10 -2.67
C ASP A 190 -40.97 -1.18 -1.48
N TRP A 191 -39.74 -1.67 -1.70
CA TRP A 191 -38.75 -1.69 -0.61
C TRP A 191 -38.49 -0.30 -0.03
N LYS A 192 -38.56 0.77 -0.86
CA LYS A 192 -38.42 2.17 -0.43
C LYS A 192 -39.51 2.59 0.55
N GLY A 193 -40.79 2.30 0.26
CA GLY A 193 -41.91 2.65 1.14
C GLY A 193 -41.85 1.90 2.48
N LYS A 194 -41.50 0.62 2.42
CA LYS A 194 -41.27 -0.20 3.63
C LYS A 194 -40.10 0.34 4.46
N LEU A 195 -38.97 0.65 3.83
CA LEU A 195 -37.81 1.22 4.51
C LEU A 195 -38.12 2.58 5.16
N LYS A 196 -38.84 3.47 4.46
CA LYS A 196 -39.35 4.73 5.05
C LYS A 196 -40.16 4.49 6.30
N THR A 197 -41.03 3.49 6.28
CA THR A 197 -41.87 3.13 7.43
C THR A 197 -41.04 2.56 8.57
N ILE A 198 -40.07 1.70 8.27
CA ILE A 198 -39.16 1.09 9.25
C ILE A 198 -38.24 2.14 9.89
N LEU A 199 -37.83 3.19 9.16
CA LEU A 199 -36.94 4.23 9.65
C LEU A 199 -37.69 5.45 10.24
N LYS A 200 -39.02 5.47 10.14
CA LYS A 200 -39.84 6.51 10.76
C LYS A 200 -39.70 6.46 12.28
N ASP A 201 -39.55 7.63 12.91
CA ASP A 201 -39.50 7.80 14.36
C ASP A 201 -38.38 6.97 15.06
N VAL A 202 -37.22 6.78 14.42
CA VAL A 202 -36.05 6.19 15.07
C VAL A 202 -35.57 7.13 16.18
N LYS A 203 -35.43 6.61 17.41
CA LYS A 203 -35.02 7.42 18.56
C LYS A 203 -33.52 7.71 18.53
N LYS A 204 -33.09 8.83 19.15
CA LYS A 204 -31.68 9.09 19.46
C LYS A 204 -31.09 7.92 20.26
N SER A 205 -29.84 7.56 19.98
CA SER A 205 -29.16 6.42 20.64
C SER A 205 -29.80 5.06 20.36
N SER A 206 -30.44 4.90 19.20
CA SER A 206 -30.86 3.60 18.67
C SER A 206 -29.72 2.90 17.93
N LEU A 207 -29.77 1.57 17.89
CA LEU A 207 -28.91 0.74 17.04
C LEU A 207 -29.73 0.25 15.84
N LEU A 208 -29.26 0.56 14.64
CA LEU A 208 -29.80 -0.02 13.41
C LEU A 208 -28.87 -1.12 12.93
N VAL A 209 -29.39 -2.34 12.79
CA VAL A 209 -28.65 -3.51 12.34
C VAL A 209 -29.21 -3.96 10.99
N PHE A 210 -28.41 -3.85 9.93
CA PHE A 210 -28.83 -4.22 8.58
C PHE A 210 -28.19 -5.54 8.16
N ASN A 211 -29.00 -6.58 7.98
CA ASN A 211 -28.63 -7.86 7.41
C ASN A 211 -29.49 -8.17 6.18
N THR A 212 -29.45 -7.29 5.19
CA THR A 212 -30.18 -7.44 3.92
C THR A 212 -29.18 -7.56 2.78
N VAL A 213 -29.34 -8.59 1.94
CA VAL A 213 -28.61 -8.67 0.67
C VAL A 213 -29.36 -7.78 -0.34
N LEU A 214 -28.68 -6.77 -0.88
CA LEU A 214 -29.21 -6.01 -2.02
C LEU A 214 -28.93 -6.76 -3.32
N THR A 215 -29.82 -6.59 -4.30
CA THR A 215 -29.55 -7.09 -5.65
C THR A 215 -28.45 -6.24 -6.30
N GLU A 216 -27.68 -6.84 -7.22
CA GLU A 216 -26.54 -6.16 -7.86
C GLU A 216 -26.90 -4.90 -8.66
N SER A 217 -28.17 -4.77 -9.08
CA SER A 217 -28.66 -3.55 -9.76
C SER A 217 -28.85 -2.37 -8.82
N ASP A 218 -29.09 -2.60 -7.54
CA ASP A 218 -29.52 -1.56 -6.58
C ASP A 218 -28.33 -0.85 -5.92
N TRP A 219 -27.23 -1.55 -5.66
CA TRP A 219 -26.00 -0.93 -5.15
C TRP A 219 -25.17 -0.28 -6.27
N LYS A 220 -25.21 -0.79 -7.51
CA LYS A 220 -24.60 -0.12 -8.69
C LYS A 220 -25.15 1.28 -8.93
N LYS A 221 -26.38 1.57 -8.49
CA LYS A 221 -26.98 2.91 -8.55
C LYS A 221 -26.66 3.78 -7.33
N ALA A 222 -25.95 3.24 -6.33
CA ALA A 222 -25.75 3.83 -5.00
C ALA A 222 -27.06 4.29 -4.32
N GLU A 223 -28.22 3.87 -4.81
CA GLU A 223 -29.51 4.53 -4.56
C GLU A 223 -30.09 4.11 -3.20
N TYR A 224 -29.84 2.88 -2.78
CA TYR A 224 -30.31 2.34 -1.50
C TYR A 224 -29.65 3.02 -0.30
N GLY A 225 -28.32 3.10 -0.32
CA GLY A 225 -27.56 3.76 0.73
C GLY A 225 -27.87 5.26 0.83
N LYS A 226 -27.93 5.93 -0.33
CA LYS A 226 -28.39 7.32 -0.47
C LYS A 226 -29.73 7.56 0.20
N GLU A 227 -30.69 6.67 -0.03
CA GLU A 227 -32.03 6.84 0.55
C GLU A 227 -32.06 6.58 2.05
N ILE A 228 -31.29 5.62 2.58
CA ILE A 228 -31.19 5.47 4.04
C ILE A 228 -30.59 6.72 4.66
N ALA A 229 -29.48 7.20 4.11
CA ALA A 229 -28.83 8.40 4.60
C ALA A 229 -29.77 9.62 4.55
N LYS A 230 -30.50 9.80 3.45
CA LYS A 230 -31.51 10.87 3.31
C LYS A 230 -32.64 10.75 4.33
N LEU A 231 -33.15 9.54 4.58
CA LEU A 231 -34.23 9.31 5.53
C LEU A 231 -33.82 9.49 6.98
N LEU A 232 -32.55 9.23 7.26
CA LEU A 232 -32.00 9.44 8.58
C LEU A 232 -31.45 10.87 8.77
N ALA A 233 -31.18 11.63 7.70
CA ALA A 233 -30.62 12.99 7.79
C ALA A 233 -31.52 13.97 8.56
N ASP A 234 -32.84 13.75 8.51
CA ASP A 234 -33.82 14.54 9.26
C ASP A 234 -33.86 14.16 10.76
N GLN A 235 -33.27 13.01 11.14
CA GLN A 235 -33.21 12.52 12.53
C GLN A 235 -32.00 13.15 13.25
N LYS A 236 -32.22 14.27 13.96
CA LYS A 236 -31.15 14.91 14.76
C LYS A 236 -30.67 13.98 15.89
N GLY A 237 -29.44 13.45 15.82
CA GLY A 237 -28.73 12.78 16.93
C GLY A 237 -27.92 11.54 16.52
N SER A 238 -27.03 11.05 17.40
CA SER A 238 -26.18 9.88 17.10
C SER A 238 -27.01 8.58 17.06
N ILE A 239 -27.20 8.04 15.87
CA ILE A 239 -27.70 6.67 15.64
C ILE A 239 -26.47 5.81 15.34
N ASP A 240 -26.36 4.68 16.04
CA ASP A 240 -25.31 3.71 15.76
C ASP A 240 -25.82 2.77 14.68
N PHE A 241 -25.02 2.59 13.65
CA PHE A 241 -25.40 1.84 12.47
C PHE A 241 -24.42 0.69 12.28
N LEU A 242 -24.94 -0.54 12.18
CA LEU A 242 -24.15 -1.75 11.99
C LEU A 242 -24.62 -2.47 10.73
N LEU A 243 -23.73 -2.54 9.74
CA LEU A 243 -23.96 -3.24 8.48
C LEU A 243 -23.40 -4.66 8.58
N LEU A 244 -24.27 -5.66 8.44
CA LEU A 244 -23.92 -7.08 8.51
C LEU A 244 -23.84 -7.77 7.14
N ALA A 245 -24.24 -7.10 6.06
CA ALA A 245 -24.13 -7.64 4.71
C ALA A 245 -22.74 -7.31 4.13
N GLN A 246 -22.04 -8.33 3.65
CA GLN A 246 -20.81 -8.18 2.87
C GLN A 246 -21.13 -7.43 1.56
N ASP A 247 -20.21 -6.60 1.09
CA ASP A 247 -20.25 -5.89 -0.20
C ASP A 247 -21.21 -4.69 -0.36
N MET A 248 -21.69 -4.07 0.72
CA MET A 248 -22.59 -2.90 0.63
C MET A 248 -21.89 -1.56 0.91
N GLU A 249 -21.70 -0.73 -0.13
CA GLU A 249 -21.43 0.71 0.07
C GLU A 249 -22.72 1.40 0.56
N PHE A 250 -22.78 1.68 1.86
CA PHE A 250 -23.98 2.17 2.55
C PHE A 250 -24.45 3.59 2.16
N ALA A 251 -23.71 4.33 1.35
CA ALA A 251 -24.05 5.59 0.67
C ALA A 251 -22.76 6.16 0.06
N SER A 252 -22.87 7.21 -0.76
CA SER A 252 -21.67 7.99 -1.10
C SER A 252 -21.08 8.60 0.18
N GLU A 253 -19.75 8.77 0.24
CA GLU A 253 -19.08 9.31 1.43
C GLU A 253 -19.68 10.64 1.92
N ASN A 254 -20.35 11.37 1.01
CA ASN A 254 -21.01 12.62 1.29
C ASN A 254 -22.22 12.55 2.23
N GLU A 255 -22.91 11.41 2.26
CA GLU A 255 -24.22 11.25 2.92
C GLU A 255 -24.12 10.52 4.27
N ARG A 256 -22.98 9.92 4.60
CA ARG A 256 -22.73 9.20 5.87
C ARG A 256 -22.50 10.11 7.08
N SER A 257 -22.54 11.43 6.91
CA SER A 257 -22.01 12.41 7.89
C SER A 257 -22.76 12.52 9.20
N ASP A 258 -24.02 12.09 9.27
CA ASP A 258 -24.86 12.31 10.46
C ASP A 258 -24.99 11.03 11.32
N PHE A 259 -24.27 9.96 10.96
CA PHE A 259 -24.35 8.64 11.59
C PHE A 259 -23.00 8.14 12.09
N ILE A 260 -23.00 7.44 13.22
CA ILE A 260 -21.87 6.61 13.61
C ILE A 260 -22.04 5.29 12.86
N CYS A 261 -21.50 5.23 11.65
CA CYS A 261 -21.45 3.99 10.87
C CYS A 261 -20.31 3.15 11.40
N LEU A 262 -20.63 2.03 12.05
CA LEU A 262 -19.69 0.97 12.41
C LEU A 262 -19.70 -0.02 11.26
N GLU A 263 -18.85 0.25 10.27
CA GLU A 263 -18.62 -0.67 9.17
C GLU A 263 -17.51 -1.64 9.57
N ARG A 264 -17.76 -2.93 9.35
CA ARG A 264 -16.70 -3.91 9.33
C ARG A 264 -15.98 -3.76 8.01
N PHE A 265 -14.75 -3.27 8.05
CA PHE A 265 -13.90 -3.23 6.88
C PHE A 265 -13.32 -4.64 6.69
N GLU A 266 -14.00 -5.47 5.90
CA GLU A 266 -13.48 -6.76 5.45
C GLU A 266 -12.59 -6.54 4.23
N GLY A 267 -11.48 -7.28 4.11
CA GLY A 267 -10.73 -7.37 2.85
C GLY A 267 -9.68 -6.28 2.56
N SER A 268 -9.65 -5.16 3.28
CA SER A 268 -8.50 -4.24 3.30
C SER A 268 -8.24 -3.76 4.70
N SER A 269 -6.98 -3.47 5.02
CA SER A 269 -6.68 -2.61 6.16
C SER A 269 -7.22 -1.18 5.90
N PRO A 270 -7.78 -0.45 6.88
CA PRO A 270 -8.22 0.93 6.71
C PRO A 270 -7.07 1.89 6.36
N TRP A 271 -5.82 1.44 6.50
CA TRP A 271 -4.63 2.12 6.03
C TRP A 271 -4.05 1.46 4.79
N ARG A 272 -3.44 2.29 3.93
CA ARG A 272 -2.57 1.79 2.87
C ARG A 272 -1.26 1.27 3.47
N PHE A 273 -0.85 0.08 3.07
CA PHE A 273 0.47 -0.44 3.42
C PHE A 273 1.55 0.13 2.51
N HIS A 274 2.73 0.44 3.05
CA HIS A 274 3.83 1.03 2.29
C HIS A 274 4.18 0.22 1.01
N ARG A 275 4.30 -1.11 1.13
CA ARG A 275 4.53 -2.01 -0.02
C ARG A 275 3.43 -1.93 -1.10
N THR A 276 2.17 -1.85 -0.66
CA THR A 276 1.03 -1.66 -1.57
C THR A 276 1.08 -0.30 -2.26
N GLN A 277 1.53 0.76 -1.57
CA GLN A 277 1.74 2.07 -2.19
C GLN A 277 2.82 2.02 -3.27
N THR A 278 3.94 1.32 -3.01
CA THR A 278 4.97 1.09 -4.03
C THR A 278 4.40 0.40 -5.28
N LEU A 279 3.58 -0.64 -5.09
CA LEU A 279 2.86 -1.29 -6.19
C LEU A 279 1.96 -0.31 -6.95
N GLN A 280 1.18 0.53 -6.25
CA GLN A 280 0.32 1.55 -6.87
C GLN A 280 1.11 2.60 -7.67
N GLN A 281 2.34 2.93 -7.25
CA GLN A 281 3.22 3.84 -7.99
C GLN A 281 3.74 3.22 -9.30
N GLU A 282 3.88 1.89 -9.36
CA GLU A 282 4.29 1.17 -10.58
C GLU A 282 3.14 0.95 -11.57
N LEU A 283 1.89 1.18 -11.14
CA LEU A 283 0.70 0.97 -11.96
C LEU A 283 0.66 1.94 -13.17
N PRO A 284 0.30 1.44 -14.38
CA PRO A 284 0.03 2.32 -15.51
C PRO A 284 -1.08 3.32 -15.18
N LYS A 285 -0.94 4.58 -15.64
CA LYS A 285 -1.90 5.68 -15.35
C LYS A 285 -3.36 5.30 -15.61
N LYS A 286 -3.62 4.56 -16.71
CA LYS A 286 -4.98 4.11 -17.09
C LYS A 286 -5.62 3.16 -16.09
N LEU A 287 -4.84 2.56 -15.19
CA LEU A 287 -5.28 1.56 -14.22
C LEU A 287 -5.28 2.08 -12.77
N LYS A 288 -4.77 3.28 -12.48
CA LYS A 288 -4.68 3.82 -11.11
C LYS A 288 -6.03 4.03 -10.42
N ASN A 289 -7.10 4.20 -11.20
CA ASN A 289 -8.47 4.38 -10.69
C ASN A 289 -9.30 3.09 -10.72
N VAL A 290 -8.69 1.95 -11.00
CA VAL A 290 -9.40 0.66 -10.93
C VAL A 290 -9.54 0.30 -9.46
N SER A 291 -10.77 0.29 -8.96
CA SER A 291 -11.08 -0.25 -7.63
C SER A 291 -10.51 -1.66 -7.56
N THR A 292 -9.48 -1.85 -6.73
CA THR A 292 -8.86 -3.16 -6.57
C THR A 292 -9.89 -4.08 -5.95
N HIS A 293 -10.35 -5.10 -6.67
CA HIS A 293 -11.17 -6.14 -6.06
C HIS A 293 -10.41 -6.74 -4.89
N GLU A 294 -11.05 -6.75 -3.71
CA GLU A 294 -10.48 -7.21 -2.45
C GLU A 294 -9.94 -8.64 -2.54
N TRP A 295 -10.51 -9.43 -3.46
CA TRP A 295 -10.20 -10.83 -3.67
C TRP A 295 -9.08 -11.10 -4.67
N THR A 296 -8.72 -10.14 -5.55
CA THR A 296 -7.80 -10.41 -6.68
C THR A 296 -6.33 -10.28 -6.26
N LEU A 297 -5.99 -9.25 -5.47
CA LEU A 297 -4.62 -9.06 -4.99
C LEU A 297 -4.13 -10.18 -4.03
N PRO A 298 -4.93 -10.68 -3.05
CA PRO A 298 -4.51 -11.80 -2.22
C PRO A 298 -4.10 -13.04 -3.04
N GLN A 299 -4.68 -13.24 -4.23
CA GLN A 299 -4.35 -14.40 -5.08
C GLN A 299 -2.93 -14.37 -5.61
N PHE A 300 -2.49 -13.19 -6.02
CA PHE A 300 -1.12 -12.99 -6.46
C PHE A 300 -0.16 -12.91 -5.26
N ASP A 301 -0.58 -12.25 -4.18
CA ASP A 301 0.25 -12.10 -2.98
C ASP A 301 0.56 -13.48 -2.38
N PHE A 302 -0.43 -14.39 -2.31
CA PHE A 302 -0.28 -15.71 -1.69
C PHE A 302 0.79 -16.58 -2.36
N ALA A 303 0.91 -16.52 -3.69
CA ALA A 303 1.98 -17.22 -4.39
C ALA A 303 3.37 -16.80 -3.88
N SER A 304 3.53 -15.57 -3.36
CA SER A 304 4.77 -15.10 -2.74
C SER A 304 5.14 -15.90 -1.48
N LEU A 305 4.16 -16.38 -0.70
CA LEU A 305 4.41 -17.27 0.45
C LEU A 305 5.00 -18.59 -0.02
N LEU A 306 4.36 -19.22 -1.02
CA LEU A 306 4.82 -20.49 -1.56
C LEU A 306 6.22 -20.38 -2.15
N CYS A 307 6.49 -19.30 -2.90
CA CYS A 307 7.83 -18.99 -3.38
C CYS A 307 8.85 -18.91 -2.25
N ALA A 308 8.49 -18.24 -1.15
CA ALA A 308 9.38 -18.06 -0.02
C ALA A 308 9.70 -19.39 0.65
N VAL A 309 8.69 -20.27 0.84
CA VAL A 309 8.92 -21.62 1.37
C VAL A 309 9.83 -22.43 0.45
N ILE A 310 9.50 -22.51 -0.83
CA ILE A 310 10.27 -23.26 -1.83
C ILE A 310 11.73 -22.77 -1.90
N ALA A 311 11.93 -21.44 -1.91
CA ALA A 311 13.26 -20.85 -1.99
C ALA A 311 14.06 -21.04 -0.69
N ASN A 312 13.44 -20.83 0.48
CA ASN A 312 14.14 -20.91 1.77
C ASN A 312 14.54 -22.34 2.10
N ASP A 313 13.68 -23.32 1.82
CA ASP A 313 13.94 -24.72 2.11
C ASP A 313 14.61 -25.46 0.94
N SER A 314 14.86 -24.77 -0.19
CA SER A 314 15.43 -25.36 -1.40
C SER A 314 14.68 -26.62 -1.87
N LEU A 315 13.35 -26.58 -1.84
CA LEU A 315 12.51 -27.74 -2.19
C LEU A 315 12.62 -28.09 -3.68
N ASP A 316 12.85 -29.37 -3.98
CA ASP A 316 12.77 -29.89 -5.36
C ASP A 316 11.37 -30.43 -5.66
N MET A 317 10.76 -29.95 -6.73
CA MET A 317 9.46 -30.46 -7.20
C MET A 317 9.49 -31.89 -7.75
N ASN A 318 10.66 -32.50 -7.98
CA ASN A 318 10.74 -33.94 -8.30
C ASN A 318 10.59 -34.82 -7.06
N ASP A 319 10.74 -34.24 -5.89
CA ASP A 319 10.70 -34.99 -4.65
C ASP A 319 9.29 -35.57 -4.47
N PRO A 320 9.13 -36.90 -4.32
CA PRO A 320 7.84 -37.50 -4.01
C PRO A 320 7.19 -36.89 -2.76
N ASP A 321 8.00 -36.40 -1.83
CA ASP A 321 7.55 -35.77 -0.59
C ASP A 321 7.41 -34.24 -0.71
N PHE A 322 7.48 -33.68 -1.93
CA PHE A 322 7.46 -32.22 -2.16
C PHE A 322 6.26 -31.54 -1.48
N ILE A 323 5.07 -32.14 -1.60
CA ILE A 323 3.83 -31.61 -1.02
C ILE A 323 3.86 -31.65 0.50
N THR A 324 4.31 -32.75 1.09
CA THR A 324 4.47 -32.89 2.54
C THR A 324 5.48 -31.88 3.09
N LYS A 325 6.59 -31.65 2.37
CA LYS A 325 7.62 -30.67 2.72
C LYS A 325 7.10 -29.24 2.59
N LEU A 326 6.35 -28.93 1.53
CA LEU A 326 5.71 -27.64 1.31
C LEU A 326 4.69 -27.35 2.41
N ASP A 327 3.83 -28.31 2.74
CA ASP A 327 2.83 -28.21 3.81
C ASP A 327 3.49 -27.95 5.16
N SER A 328 4.53 -28.72 5.50
CA SER A 328 5.34 -28.51 6.70
C SER A 328 6.00 -27.14 6.71
N GLY A 329 6.47 -26.67 5.54
CA GLY A 329 7.09 -25.37 5.37
C GLY A 329 6.13 -24.20 5.60
N ILE A 330 4.87 -24.32 5.16
CA ILE A 330 3.78 -23.37 5.41
C ILE A 330 3.38 -23.39 6.89
N ALA A 331 3.27 -24.58 7.49
CA ALA A 331 2.85 -24.74 8.89
C ALA A 331 3.80 -24.09 9.91
N ARG A 332 5.05 -23.76 9.52
CA ARG A 332 5.98 -22.99 10.38
C ARG A 332 5.56 -21.54 10.62
N TYR A 333 4.73 -20.97 9.73
CA TYR A 333 4.16 -19.65 9.93
C TYR A 333 2.95 -19.78 10.86
N ASP A 334 3.16 -20.09 12.13
CA ASP A 334 2.12 -20.37 13.13
C ASP A 334 1.78 -19.15 14.02
N GLY A 335 2.40 -17.99 13.76
CA GLY A 335 2.25 -16.79 14.57
C GLY A 335 3.11 -16.76 15.84
N LYS A 336 3.81 -17.86 16.17
CA LYS A 336 4.69 -17.97 17.34
C LYS A 336 6.16 -18.11 16.93
N SER A 337 6.42 -19.05 16.05
CA SER A 337 7.71 -19.36 15.45
C SER A 337 8.01 -18.40 14.31
N ASP A 338 7.01 -18.15 13.46
CA ASP A 338 7.15 -17.33 12.27
C ASP A 338 5.82 -16.68 11.82
N ILE A 339 5.91 -15.60 11.05
CA ILE A 339 4.81 -14.85 10.43
C ILE A 339 5.26 -14.48 9.02
N PHE A 340 4.39 -14.66 8.02
CA PHE A 340 4.67 -14.20 6.67
C PHE A 340 4.04 -12.82 6.42
N ILE A 341 4.83 -11.89 5.87
CA ILE A 341 4.37 -10.54 5.51
C ILE A 341 4.39 -10.38 3.99
N GLY A 342 3.20 -10.33 3.38
CA GLY A 342 2.98 -10.05 1.95
C GLY A 342 3.02 -8.57 1.61
N GLU A 343 2.50 -8.21 0.44
CA GLU A 343 2.31 -6.82 0.00
C GLU A 343 1.12 -6.16 0.70
N ARG A 344 0.01 -6.90 0.83
CA ARG A 344 -1.24 -6.44 1.47
C ARG A 344 -1.62 -7.26 2.69
N HIS A 345 -1.36 -8.56 2.72
CA HIS A 345 -1.79 -9.42 3.82
C HIS A 345 -0.62 -9.95 4.65
N THR A 346 -0.89 -10.18 5.93
CA THR A 346 -0.06 -10.99 6.80
C THR A 346 -0.70 -12.38 6.96
N TRP A 347 0.09 -13.45 6.95
CA TRP A 347 -0.40 -14.80 7.13
C TRP A 347 0.32 -15.52 8.26
N ASN A 348 -0.48 -16.15 9.12
CA ASN A 348 -0.08 -17.19 10.07
C ASN A 348 -1.21 -18.23 10.14
N PHE A 349 -0.86 -19.50 10.34
CA PHE A 349 -1.78 -20.61 10.23
C PHE A 349 -1.80 -21.46 11.49
N LYS A 350 -3.00 -21.67 12.03
CA LYS A 350 -3.26 -22.67 13.07
C LYS A 350 -4.32 -23.63 12.55
N ASN A 351 -4.01 -24.93 12.56
CA ASN A 351 -4.88 -25.94 11.95
C ASN A 351 -5.29 -25.60 10.51
N ARG A 352 -4.33 -25.07 9.72
CA ARG A 352 -4.51 -24.62 8.33
C ARG A 352 -5.50 -23.46 8.13
N ARG A 353 -5.90 -22.76 9.19
CA ARG A 353 -6.71 -21.55 9.13
C ARG A 353 -5.84 -20.33 9.40
N ASN A 354 -6.01 -19.29 8.58
CA ASN A 354 -5.35 -18.01 8.81
C ASN A 354 -5.85 -17.41 10.13
N THR A 355 -4.95 -17.20 11.09
CA THR A 355 -5.27 -16.66 12.42
C THR A 355 -5.08 -15.15 12.52
N GLU A 356 -4.56 -14.51 11.47
CA GLU A 356 -4.35 -13.07 11.48
C GLU A 356 -5.69 -12.34 11.39
N SER A 357 -5.87 -11.31 12.19
CA SER A 357 -7.10 -10.50 12.22
C SER A 357 -6.84 -9.13 11.60
N GLU A 358 -7.33 -8.89 10.39
CA GLU A 358 -7.23 -7.59 9.70
C GLU A 358 -8.60 -6.89 9.55
N SER A 359 -9.53 -7.16 10.47
CA SER A 359 -10.88 -6.54 10.46
C SER A 359 -10.95 -5.39 11.44
N TYR A 360 -11.31 -4.22 10.95
CA TYR A 360 -11.39 -3.00 11.76
C TYR A 360 -12.78 -2.38 11.73
N LEU A 361 -13.20 -1.85 12.87
CA LEU A 361 -14.37 -0.99 13.00
C LEU A 361 -13.94 0.46 12.78
N VAL A 362 -14.55 1.10 11.78
CA VAL A 362 -14.26 2.47 11.38
C VAL A 362 -15.45 3.37 11.75
N LYS A 363 -15.19 4.67 11.93
CA LYS A 363 -16.14 5.75 12.15
C LYS A 363 -15.78 6.92 11.23
N THR A 364 -16.79 7.59 10.68
CA THR A 364 -16.63 8.87 9.96
C THR A 364 -17.06 10.01 10.87
N PRO A 365 -16.16 10.94 11.28
CA PRO A 365 -16.54 12.02 12.19
C PRO A 365 -17.46 13.05 11.52
N ALA A 366 -18.62 13.30 12.11
CA ALA A 366 -19.63 14.22 11.59
C ALA A 366 -19.15 15.69 11.47
N HIS A 367 -18.31 16.13 12.41
CA HIS A 367 -17.89 17.53 12.55
C HIS A 367 -16.83 17.97 11.53
N LEU A 368 -16.18 17.03 10.83
CA LEU A 368 -15.18 17.34 9.80
C LEU A 368 -15.82 17.70 8.45
N LYS A 369 -17.16 17.70 8.38
CA LYS A 369 -17.95 18.07 7.20
C LYS A 369 -17.70 19.53 6.82
N GLY A 370 -17.13 19.74 5.63
CA GLY A 370 -16.87 21.07 5.05
C GLY A 370 -15.46 21.61 5.27
N PHE A 371 -14.66 20.96 6.12
CA PHE A 371 -13.26 21.32 6.36
C PHE A 371 -12.28 20.39 5.62
N GLU A 372 -12.76 19.32 4.99
CA GLU A 372 -11.95 18.31 4.31
C GLU A 372 -12.14 18.29 2.79
N ASN A 373 -11.14 17.74 2.09
CA ASN A 373 -11.23 17.47 0.67
C ASN A 373 -12.43 16.55 0.37
N LYS A 374 -13.33 16.98 -0.52
CA LYS A 374 -14.56 16.25 -0.89
C LYS A 374 -14.29 14.84 -1.46
N GLU A 375 -13.08 14.56 -1.95
CA GLU A 375 -12.68 13.26 -2.51
C GLU A 375 -12.00 12.30 -1.52
N LYS A 376 -11.61 12.77 -0.32
CA LYS A 376 -10.85 11.98 0.67
C LYS A 376 -11.30 12.28 2.10
N ARG A 377 -12.52 11.88 2.46
CA ARG A 377 -13.03 12.11 3.83
C ARG A 377 -12.26 11.30 4.87
N THR A 378 -12.12 11.88 6.06
CA THR A 378 -11.43 11.22 7.18
C THR A 378 -12.24 10.06 7.74
N LYS A 379 -11.66 8.88 7.66
CA LYS A 379 -12.08 7.66 8.34
C LYS A 379 -11.11 7.42 9.50
N ILE A 380 -11.65 7.26 10.70
CA ILE A 380 -10.88 6.89 11.90
C ILE A 380 -11.42 5.58 12.45
N LEU A 381 -10.61 4.86 13.19
CA LEU A 381 -11.04 3.68 13.92
C LEU A 381 -12.00 4.05 15.04
N HIS A 382 -12.87 3.10 15.38
CA HIS A 382 -13.53 3.10 16.66
C HIS A 382 -12.47 2.99 17.78
N TYR A 383 -12.64 3.74 18.87
CA TYR A 383 -11.67 3.86 19.97
C TYR A 383 -11.32 2.51 20.63
N GLN A 384 -12.19 1.51 20.49
CA GLN A 384 -11.93 0.13 20.85
C GLN A 384 -12.15 -0.78 19.65
N GLN A 385 -11.25 -1.74 19.46
CA GLN A 385 -11.35 -2.76 18.43
C GLN A 385 -11.57 -4.14 19.08
N PRO A 386 -12.68 -4.84 18.76
CA PRO A 386 -12.81 -6.24 19.10
C PRO A 386 -11.89 -7.04 18.17
N GLN A 387 -10.96 -7.81 18.74
CA GLN A 387 -10.10 -8.73 18.00
C GLN A 387 -10.34 -10.15 18.46
N LYS A 388 -10.18 -11.12 17.55
CA LYS A 388 -10.30 -12.54 17.86
C LYS A 388 -8.91 -13.12 18.06
N LEU A 389 -8.62 -13.63 19.25
CA LEU A 389 -7.37 -14.28 19.59
C LEU A 389 -7.67 -15.65 20.20
N ASP A 390 -7.20 -16.72 19.56
CA ASP A 390 -7.45 -18.11 19.97
C ASP A 390 -8.95 -18.40 20.22
N GLY A 391 -9.82 -17.91 19.32
CA GLY A 391 -11.27 -18.08 19.42
C GLY A 391 -11.97 -17.22 20.47
N ARG A 392 -11.26 -16.36 21.20
CA ARG A 392 -11.82 -15.42 22.19
C ARG A 392 -11.80 -14.00 21.67
N ILE A 393 -12.84 -13.23 21.97
CA ILE A 393 -12.87 -11.79 21.67
C ILE A 393 -12.16 -11.05 22.78
N ILE A 394 -11.14 -10.28 22.41
CA ILE A 394 -10.43 -9.34 23.28
C ILE A 394 -10.70 -7.91 22.81
N GLU A 395 -10.64 -6.96 23.73
CA GLU A 395 -10.80 -5.53 23.42
C GLU A 395 -9.43 -4.87 23.40
N VAL A 396 -9.09 -4.26 22.27
CA VAL A 396 -7.82 -3.56 22.06
C VAL A 396 -8.10 -2.06 21.94
N PRO A 397 -7.46 -1.20 22.77
CA PRO A 397 -7.62 0.24 22.62
C PRO A 397 -6.92 0.73 21.36
N VAL A 398 -7.51 1.74 20.73
CA VAL A 398 -6.88 2.50 19.65
C VAL A 398 -6.27 3.76 20.21
N HIS A 399 -5.05 4.07 19.79
CA HIS A 399 -4.39 5.34 20.03
C HIS A 399 -4.41 6.15 18.74
N PHE A 400 -4.80 7.42 18.83
CA PHE A 400 -4.93 8.28 17.66
C PHE A 400 -3.74 9.23 17.57
N CYS A 401 -3.17 9.35 16.38
CA CYS A 401 -2.11 10.30 16.08
C CYS A 401 -2.54 11.25 14.95
N TYR A 402 -2.28 12.54 15.15
CA TYR A 402 -2.39 13.55 14.12
C TYR A 402 -1.07 14.31 14.03
N LEU A 403 -0.66 14.63 12.80
CA LEU A 403 0.60 15.30 12.52
C LEU A 403 0.34 16.45 11.56
N ASP A 404 0.68 17.65 12.00
CA ASP A 404 0.56 18.89 11.23
C ASP A 404 1.96 19.51 11.08
N VAL A 405 2.47 19.56 9.85
CA VAL A 405 3.83 20.03 9.58
C VAL A 405 3.83 21.55 9.55
N LEU A 406 4.57 22.15 10.47
CA LEU A 406 4.65 23.60 10.60
C LEU A 406 5.71 24.19 9.68
N ASN A 407 6.87 23.53 9.57
CA ASN A 407 8.01 24.03 8.83
C ASN A 407 8.99 22.90 8.48
N ILE A 408 9.56 22.94 7.27
CA ILE A 408 10.71 22.08 6.91
C ILE A 408 11.95 22.95 6.96
N VAL A 409 12.80 22.70 7.96
CA VAL A 409 14.01 23.49 8.24
C VAL A 409 15.07 23.28 7.15
N PHE A 410 15.30 22.02 6.76
CA PHE A 410 16.24 21.68 5.68
C PHE A 410 15.98 20.27 5.13
N VAL A 411 16.46 20.00 3.93
CA VAL A 411 16.55 18.66 3.32
C VAL A 411 17.96 18.47 2.77
N ASP A 412 18.76 17.63 3.42
CA ASP A 412 20.13 17.28 3.03
C ASP A 412 20.16 15.90 2.37
N ILE A 413 20.16 15.89 1.04
CA ILE A 413 20.26 14.69 0.22
C ILE A 413 21.65 14.02 0.28
N SER A 414 22.69 14.72 0.75
CA SER A 414 24.05 14.19 0.84
C SER A 414 24.21 13.27 2.04
N GLN A 415 23.52 13.60 3.13
CA GLN A 415 23.48 12.80 4.37
C GLN A 415 22.21 11.93 4.46
N GLY A 416 21.19 12.20 3.65
CA GLY A 416 19.88 11.55 3.77
C GLY A 416 19.16 11.96 5.04
N VAL A 417 19.26 13.25 5.41
CA VAL A 417 18.66 13.80 6.64
C VAL A 417 17.82 15.00 6.31
N TRP A 418 16.66 15.13 6.94
CA TRP A 418 15.81 16.32 6.85
C TRP A 418 15.37 16.77 8.24
N GLY A 419 15.30 18.08 8.42
CA GLY A 419 14.87 18.73 9.65
C GLY A 419 13.46 19.27 9.50
N VAL A 420 12.59 18.99 10.45
CA VAL A 420 11.17 19.36 10.39
C VAL A 420 10.64 19.76 11.75
N GLU A 421 9.74 20.73 11.74
CA GLU A 421 8.96 21.20 12.89
C GLU A 421 7.50 20.86 12.62
N PHE A 422 6.86 20.21 13.58
CA PHE A 422 5.48 19.76 13.43
C PHE A 422 4.75 19.74 14.77
N ARG A 423 3.43 19.91 14.71
CA ARG A 423 2.54 19.64 15.83
C ARG A 423 2.14 18.17 15.80
N PHE A 424 2.27 17.51 16.94
CA PHE A 424 1.92 16.12 17.13
C PHE A 424 0.83 16.02 18.20
N GLU A 425 -0.36 15.59 17.81
CA GLU A 425 -1.44 15.30 18.74
C GLU A 425 -1.54 13.79 18.94
N PHE A 426 -1.51 13.37 20.21
CA PHE A 426 -1.58 11.99 20.62
C PHE A 426 -2.72 11.78 21.61
N ILE A 427 -3.72 11.02 21.20
CA ILE A 427 -4.90 10.70 22.01
C ILE A 427 -4.79 9.24 22.43
N THR A 428 -4.59 9.00 23.73
CA THR A 428 -4.20 7.70 24.24
C THR A 428 -4.80 7.42 25.62
N LYS A 429 -4.91 6.14 25.99
CA LYS A 429 -5.15 5.73 27.38
C LYS A 429 -3.87 5.70 28.22
N ASN A 430 -2.70 5.81 27.59
CA ASN A 430 -1.41 5.76 28.26
C ASN A 430 -1.13 7.12 28.92
N THR A 431 -0.83 7.12 30.22
CA THR A 431 -0.54 8.35 30.97
C THR A 431 0.84 8.94 30.65
N GLU A 432 1.71 8.14 30.04
CA GLU A 432 3.09 8.47 29.66
C GLU A 432 3.19 9.48 28.50
N GLY A 433 2.10 9.69 27.73
CA GLY A 433 2.09 10.67 26.64
C GLY A 433 3.13 10.36 25.56
N ILE A 434 4.02 11.32 25.28
CA ILE A 434 5.05 11.17 24.23
C ILE A 434 6.02 10.04 24.51
N ASP A 435 6.24 9.67 25.78
CA ASP A 435 7.12 8.57 26.14
C ASP A 435 6.58 7.21 25.70
N ALA A 436 5.29 7.10 25.36
CA ALA A 436 4.73 5.90 24.75
C ALA A 436 5.05 5.76 23.25
N ILE A 437 5.58 6.82 22.61
CA ILE A 437 5.90 6.85 21.17
C ILE A 437 7.40 6.66 20.95
N ASN A 438 7.74 5.91 19.91
CA ASN A 438 9.10 5.73 19.42
C ASN A 438 9.22 6.23 17.98
N PHE A 439 10.04 7.24 17.75
CA PHE A 439 10.40 7.70 16.41
C PHE A 439 11.54 6.83 15.85
N LYS A 440 11.23 5.97 14.87
CA LYS A 440 12.14 4.91 14.39
C LYS A 440 13.27 5.44 13.48
N ASN A 441 13.04 6.55 12.79
CA ASN A 441 13.97 7.09 11.79
C ASN A 441 14.62 8.41 12.23
N LEU A 442 14.82 8.65 13.53
CA LEU A 442 15.63 9.79 13.98
C LEU A 442 17.04 9.74 13.38
N SER A 443 17.61 10.91 13.08
CA SER A 443 18.95 10.99 12.49
C SER A 443 20.03 10.62 13.50
N ASN A 444 20.84 9.62 13.14
CA ASN A 444 22.08 9.30 13.87
C ASN A 444 23.25 10.21 13.49
N ILE A 445 23.17 10.87 12.33
CA ILE A 445 24.24 11.73 11.79
C ILE A 445 24.14 13.14 12.40
N ASN A 446 22.93 13.66 12.47
CA ASN A 446 22.63 14.97 13.04
C ASN A 446 21.45 14.85 14.02
N PRO A 447 21.67 14.29 15.22
CA PRO A 447 20.60 14.03 16.17
C PRO A 447 20.02 15.33 16.72
N LEU A 448 18.75 15.57 16.43
CA LEU A 448 17.95 16.62 17.05
C LEU A 448 16.57 16.05 17.30
N LEU A 449 16.11 16.15 18.54
CA LEU A 449 14.74 15.93 18.93
C LEU A 449 14.43 16.85 20.10
N ARG A 450 13.62 17.87 19.85
CA ARG A 450 13.09 18.78 20.87
C ARG A 450 11.59 18.61 20.90
N ILE A 451 11.05 18.41 22.09
CA ILE A 451 9.63 18.13 22.30
C ILE A 451 9.14 19.10 23.37
N THR A 452 8.16 19.90 23.02
CA THR A 452 7.50 20.81 23.96
C THR A 452 6.03 20.41 24.06
N GLN A 453 5.58 20.01 25.25
CA GLN A 453 4.15 19.77 25.47
C GLN A 453 3.42 21.11 25.56
N ILE A 454 2.48 21.32 24.65
CA ILE A 454 1.65 22.52 24.58
C ILE A 454 0.43 22.38 25.49
N THR A 455 -0.24 21.23 25.45
CA THR A 455 -1.49 21.01 26.19
C THR A 455 -1.67 19.53 26.53
N LYS A 456 -2.37 19.29 27.64
CA LYS A 456 -2.82 17.97 28.08
C LYS A 456 -4.26 18.11 28.60
N THR A 457 -5.18 17.28 28.10
CA THR A 457 -6.56 17.27 28.60
C THR A 457 -6.71 16.39 29.83
N VAL A 458 -7.82 16.53 30.54
CA VAL A 458 -8.27 15.51 31.49
C VAL A 458 -8.82 14.30 30.73
N PRO A 459 -8.78 13.09 31.30
CA PRO A 459 -9.38 11.91 30.68
C PRO A 459 -10.85 12.14 30.30
N ASP A 460 -11.22 11.77 29.08
CA ASP A 460 -12.60 11.80 28.62
C ASP A 460 -13.46 10.68 29.24
N GLU A 461 -14.73 10.57 28.81
CA GLU A 461 -15.66 9.53 29.27
C GLU A 461 -15.19 8.09 28.98
N HIS A 462 -14.23 7.91 28.08
CA HIS A 462 -13.64 6.62 27.70
C HIS A 462 -12.23 6.41 28.29
N GLY A 463 -11.75 7.36 29.10
CA GLY A 463 -10.45 7.33 29.76
C GLY A 463 -9.29 7.76 28.85
N TYR A 464 -9.56 8.45 27.75
CA TYR A 464 -8.54 8.96 26.83
C TYR A 464 -8.06 10.35 27.22
N ILE A 465 -6.75 10.55 27.11
CA ILE A 465 -6.06 11.81 27.33
C ILE A 465 -5.52 12.28 25.98
N SER A 466 -5.81 13.53 25.63
CA SER A 466 -5.22 14.21 24.47
C SER A 466 -3.99 14.97 24.93
N PHE A 467 -2.86 14.66 24.31
CA PHE A 467 -1.61 15.39 24.46
C PHE A 467 -1.28 16.10 23.15
N VAL A 468 -0.93 17.37 23.22
CA VAL A 468 -0.49 18.17 22.06
C VAL A 468 0.95 18.59 22.29
N TYR A 469 1.81 18.25 21.34
CA TYR A 469 3.23 18.57 21.35
C TYR A 469 3.62 19.41 20.14
N GLU A 470 4.59 20.28 20.32
CA GLU A 470 5.39 20.85 19.22
C GLU A 470 6.74 20.14 19.21
N ILE A 471 7.10 19.57 18.06
CA ILE A 471 8.28 18.73 17.91
C ILE A 471 9.16 19.31 16.80
N THR A 472 10.42 19.56 17.13
CA THR A 472 11.49 19.84 16.16
C THR A 472 12.40 18.63 16.12
N GLY A 473 12.50 17.96 14.97
CA GLY A 473 13.28 16.74 14.84
C GLY A 473 14.07 16.66 13.53
N ASN A 474 15.22 15.99 13.59
CA ASN A 474 15.96 15.58 12.41
C ASN A 474 15.73 14.09 12.15
N PHE A 475 15.28 13.76 10.95
CA PHE A 475 14.94 12.40 10.56
C PHE A 475 15.77 11.94 9.36
N SER A 476 16.07 10.65 9.32
CA SER A 476 16.76 10.00 8.21
C SER A 476 15.75 9.57 7.14
N PHE A 477 16.14 9.68 5.88
CA PHE A 477 15.37 9.19 4.73
C PHE A 477 16.30 8.64 3.64
N GLU A 478 15.73 7.87 2.71
CA GLU A 478 16.48 7.31 1.59
C GLU A 478 16.56 8.31 0.43
N ALA A 479 17.65 9.09 0.37
CA ALA A 479 17.83 10.10 -0.67
C ALA A 479 18.12 9.49 -2.06
N ASP A 480 17.41 9.96 -3.10
CA ASP A 480 17.70 9.65 -4.50
C ASP A 480 18.40 10.81 -5.21
N GLY A 481 19.73 10.74 -5.32
CA GLY A 481 20.55 11.73 -6.00
C GLY A 481 20.63 11.58 -7.53
N LYS A 482 20.03 10.56 -8.14
CA LYS A 482 20.26 10.24 -9.58
C LYS A 482 19.81 11.32 -10.54
N SER A 483 18.78 12.07 -10.15
CA SER A 483 18.17 13.12 -10.96
C SER A 483 18.59 14.52 -10.53
N PHE A 484 19.47 14.65 -9.53
CA PHE A 484 19.94 15.94 -9.04
C PHE A 484 20.50 16.81 -10.18
N PRO A 485 20.11 18.10 -10.29
CA PRO A 485 19.30 18.89 -9.35
C PRO A 485 17.79 18.92 -9.64
N PHE A 486 17.26 18.05 -10.50
CA PHE A 486 15.81 17.92 -10.76
C PHE A 486 15.21 16.76 -9.97
N ASP A 487 15.71 16.56 -8.76
CA ASP A 487 15.38 15.44 -7.92
C ASP A 487 14.03 15.61 -7.20
N ILE A 488 13.40 14.46 -6.96
CA ILE A 488 12.20 14.31 -6.15
C ILE A 488 12.58 13.39 -5.00
N GLN A 489 12.31 13.83 -3.78
CA GLN A 489 12.67 13.11 -2.56
C GLN A 489 11.42 12.61 -1.84
N ASP A 490 11.51 11.43 -1.26
CA ASP A 490 10.51 10.85 -0.37
C ASP A 490 10.99 11.02 1.08
N THR A 491 10.58 12.11 1.70
CA THR A 491 10.92 12.43 3.10
C THR A 491 9.81 11.94 4.02
N TYR A 492 10.14 11.42 5.20
CA TYR A 492 9.13 10.84 6.08
C TYR A 492 9.53 10.83 7.56
N ILE A 493 8.51 10.68 8.41
CA ILE A 493 8.60 10.47 9.86
C ILE A 493 8.01 9.09 10.14
N GLU A 494 8.79 8.21 10.75
CA GLU A 494 8.36 6.90 11.20
C GLU A 494 8.17 6.87 12.71
N TYR A 495 6.99 6.43 13.15
CA TYR A 495 6.66 6.35 14.56
C TYR A 495 5.80 5.11 14.87
N THR A 496 6.02 4.55 16.06
CA THR A 496 5.27 3.38 16.57
C THR A 496 5.08 3.51 18.09
N LEU A 497 4.24 2.66 18.68
CA LEU A 497 4.14 2.53 20.13
C LEU A 497 5.35 1.77 20.67
N LYS A 498 5.93 2.22 21.80
CA LYS A 498 7.01 1.48 22.47
C LYS A 498 6.56 0.11 22.97
N ASP A 499 5.34 0.04 23.52
CA ASP A 499 4.70 -1.23 23.87
C ASP A 499 3.63 -1.58 22.83
N HIS A 500 3.95 -2.53 21.94
CA HIS A 500 3.01 -3.01 20.93
C HIS A 500 1.77 -3.70 21.52
N LYS A 501 1.81 -4.14 22.78
CA LYS A 501 0.65 -4.72 23.45
C LYS A 501 -0.29 -3.67 24.01
N SER A 502 0.14 -2.40 24.06
CA SER A 502 -0.66 -1.31 24.62
C SER A 502 -1.85 -0.92 23.74
N GLY A 503 -1.90 -1.34 22.47
CA GLY A 503 -3.04 -1.08 21.58
C GLY A 503 -2.66 -0.98 20.11
N ILE A 504 -3.61 -0.50 19.30
CA ILE A 504 -3.41 -0.20 17.87
C ILE A 504 -3.07 1.28 17.73
N LEU A 505 -1.96 1.61 17.10
CA LEU A 505 -1.65 2.98 16.72
C LEU A 505 -2.27 3.29 15.36
N GLN A 506 -3.21 4.23 15.31
CA GLN A 506 -3.77 4.68 14.05
C GLN A 506 -2.80 5.65 13.37
N PRO A 507 -2.42 5.43 12.10
CA PRO A 507 -1.67 6.41 11.33
C PRO A 507 -2.53 7.65 11.05
N VAL A 508 -1.91 8.76 10.67
CA VAL A 508 -2.65 9.99 10.32
C VAL A 508 -3.67 9.69 9.22
N PRO A 509 -4.97 10.00 9.39
CA PRO A 509 -5.97 9.74 8.37
C PRO A 509 -5.72 10.50 7.08
N GLU A 510 -6.05 9.92 5.91
CA GLU A 510 -5.81 10.56 4.61
C GLU A 510 -6.47 11.94 4.47
N GLY A 511 -7.66 12.13 5.06
CA GLY A 511 -8.37 13.41 5.03
C GLY A 511 -7.80 14.49 5.95
N GLN A 512 -6.85 14.14 6.82
CA GLN A 512 -6.15 15.06 7.72
C GLN A 512 -4.69 15.31 7.28
N LEU A 513 -4.32 14.86 6.07
CA LEU A 513 -3.02 15.17 5.50
C LEU A 513 -2.99 16.63 5.03
N ASP A 514 -1.90 17.34 5.33
CA ASP A 514 -1.71 18.71 4.89
C ASP A 514 -1.14 18.77 3.46
N TYR A 515 -1.82 19.53 2.61
CA TYR A 515 -1.49 19.73 1.20
C TYR A 515 -0.91 21.13 0.92
N VAL A 516 -0.88 22.03 1.91
CA VAL A 516 -0.49 23.43 1.71
C VAL A 516 0.62 23.80 2.68
N PHE A 517 1.85 23.71 2.20
CA PHE A 517 3.02 24.19 2.94
C PHE A 517 3.98 24.97 2.06
N ASN A 518 4.64 25.95 2.66
CA ASN A 518 5.70 26.71 2.02
C ASN A 518 7.04 26.19 2.53
N VAL A 519 7.91 25.73 1.63
CA VAL A 519 9.21 25.18 1.98
C VAL A 519 10.28 25.84 1.14
N ASN A 520 11.31 26.37 1.79
CA ASN A 520 12.41 27.01 1.10
C ASN A 520 13.15 26.00 0.20
N GLY A 521 13.09 26.23 -1.11
CA GLY A 521 13.78 25.41 -2.11
C GLY A 521 13.08 24.10 -2.50
N TRP A 522 11.88 23.81 -1.98
CA TRP A 522 11.11 22.60 -2.31
C TRP A 522 9.62 22.90 -2.51
N GLU A 523 9.01 22.20 -3.47
CA GLU A 523 7.58 22.17 -3.71
C GLU A 523 7.01 20.83 -3.26
N LEU A 524 5.85 20.85 -2.59
CA LEU A 524 5.10 19.64 -2.31
C LEU A 524 4.51 19.05 -3.59
N ILE A 525 4.72 17.75 -3.81
CA ILE A 525 3.92 16.99 -4.78
C ILE A 525 2.70 16.39 -4.10
N THR A 526 2.91 15.57 -3.06
CA THR A 526 1.81 15.01 -2.26
C THR A 526 2.31 14.57 -0.87
N PRO A 527 1.52 14.78 0.19
CA PRO A 527 1.66 14.07 1.44
C PRO A 527 1.10 12.65 1.30
N TYR A 528 1.49 11.75 2.19
CA TYR A 528 0.89 10.43 2.36
C TYR A 528 1.02 9.94 3.80
N SER A 529 0.15 9.01 4.17
CA SER A 529 0.21 8.29 5.44
C SER A 529 0.01 6.81 5.16
N VAL A 530 0.97 5.99 5.58
CA VAL A 530 0.98 4.55 5.33
C VAL A 530 1.46 3.78 6.55
N MET A 531 1.11 2.50 6.60
CA MET A 531 1.63 1.58 7.60
C MET A 531 2.73 0.68 7.00
N GLN A 532 3.87 0.61 7.68
CA GLN A 532 4.94 -0.32 7.41
C GLN A 532 4.86 -1.48 8.39
N ARG A 533 4.91 -2.69 7.84
CA ARG A 533 4.95 -3.95 8.59
C ARG A 533 6.35 -4.51 8.59
N THR A 534 6.93 -4.66 9.76
CA THR A 534 8.21 -5.34 9.96
C THR A 534 8.04 -6.51 10.90
N LYS A 535 8.69 -7.61 10.58
CA LYS A 535 8.72 -8.79 11.45
C LYS A 535 9.92 -8.66 12.37
N GLU A 536 9.69 -8.69 13.67
CA GLU A 536 10.74 -8.68 14.67
C GLU A 536 10.80 -10.03 15.39
N PHE A 537 12.02 -10.42 15.80
CA PHE A 537 12.25 -11.64 16.56
C PHE A 537 12.81 -11.29 17.92
N LEU A 538 12.08 -11.66 18.96
CA LEU A 538 12.53 -11.56 20.33
C LEU A 538 13.03 -12.93 20.78
N LYS A 539 14.21 -12.98 21.40
CA LYS A 539 14.64 -14.15 22.18
C LYS A 539 14.34 -13.86 23.64
N THR A 540 13.49 -14.69 24.25
CA THR A 540 13.03 -14.50 25.63
C THR A 540 13.61 -15.55 26.56
N GLY A 541 13.90 -15.14 27.80
CA GLY A 541 14.40 -16.02 28.86
C GLY A 541 15.80 -16.60 28.63
N THR A 542 16.27 -17.39 29.59
CA THR A 542 17.58 -18.08 29.53
C THR A 542 17.62 -19.19 28.49
N ASN A 543 16.46 -19.74 28.15
CA ASN A 543 16.32 -20.79 27.14
C ASN A 543 16.28 -20.23 25.70
N LEU A 544 16.39 -18.91 25.54
CA LEU A 544 16.38 -18.20 24.26
C LEU A 544 15.19 -18.58 23.37
N THR A 545 14.01 -18.73 23.99
CA THR A 545 12.77 -19.04 23.25
C THR A 545 12.50 -17.93 22.27
N LYS A 546 12.52 -18.27 20.98
CA LYS A 546 12.29 -17.33 19.89
C LYS A 546 10.80 -17.09 19.76
N THR A 547 10.38 -15.84 19.88
CA THR A 547 9.01 -15.39 19.64
C THR A 547 9.04 -14.35 18.54
N VAL A 548 8.15 -14.48 17.57
CA VAL A 548 7.96 -13.49 16.51
C VAL A 548 6.84 -12.53 16.90
N PHE A 549 6.97 -11.26 16.52
CA PHE A 549 5.86 -10.33 16.53
C PHE A 549 5.89 -9.41 15.31
N LEU A 550 4.73 -8.86 14.98
CA LEU A 550 4.54 -7.90 13.91
C LEU A 550 4.66 -6.48 14.49
N ASP A 551 5.68 -5.73 14.07
CA ASP A 551 5.78 -4.30 14.36
C ASP A 551 5.10 -3.52 13.23
N ASN A 552 4.10 -2.73 13.62
CA ASN A 552 3.30 -1.88 12.75
C ASN A 552 3.75 -0.44 12.95
N THR A 553 4.69 0.01 12.11
CA THR A 553 5.22 1.37 12.16
C THR A 553 4.39 2.28 11.25
N SER A 554 3.89 3.38 11.79
CA SER A 554 3.21 4.42 11.01
C SER A 554 4.24 5.32 10.33
N ARG A 555 4.04 5.63 9.06
CA ARG A 555 4.87 6.55 8.29
C ARG A 555 4.03 7.69 7.76
N TYR A 556 4.36 8.91 8.19
CA TYR A 556 3.87 10.14 7.60
C TYR A 556 4.94 10.66 6.64
N GLY A 557 4.64 10.77 5.35
CA GLY A 557 5.62 11.13 4.34
C GLY A 557 5.18 12.28 3.44
N LEU A 558 6.18 13.00 2.94
CA LEU A 558 6.06 14.13 2.03
C LEU A 558 6.93 13.86 0.81
N ILE A 559 6.30 13.83 -0.36
CA ILE A 559 6.99 13.76 -1.65
C ILE A 559 7.30 15.20 -2.08
N LEU A 560 8.58 15.54 -2.11
CA LEU A 560 9.07 16.90 -2.35
C LEU A 560 9.81 16.98 -3.69
N GLU A 561 9.51 17.97 -4.53
CA GLU A 561 10.25 18.33 -5.74
C GLU A 561 11.12 19.56 -5.47
N ARG A 562 12.34 19.61 -5.97
CA ARG A 562 13.17 20.82 -5.82
C ARG A 562 12.55 22.01 -6.57
N ALA A 563 12.23 23.10 -5.85
CA ALA A 563 11.51 24.27 -6.36
C ALA A 563 12.38 25.14 -7.28
N GLU A 564 13.57 25.52 -6.80
CA GLU A 564 14.43 26.47 -7.49
C GLU A 564 15.70 25.82 -8.03
N PRO A 565 15.86 25.74 -9.36
CA PRO A 565 17.13 25.44 -9.99
C PRO A 565 18.04 26.69 -10.00
N ALA A 566 17.95 27.62 -9.04
CA ALA A 566 18.90 28.75 -8.96
C ALA A 566 20.35 28.24 -8.90
N ASN A 567 20.57 27.11 -8.24
CA ASN A 567 21.85 26.40 -8.26
C ASN A 567 22.19 25.78 -9.64
N LEU A 568 21.20 25.43 -10.47
CA LEU A 568 21.43 24.98 -11.84
C LEU A 568 22.10 26.07 -12.67
N VAL A 569 21.64 27.33 -12.57
CA VAL A 569 22.25 28.45 -13.29
C VAL A 569 23.70 28.66 -12.85
N LYS A 570 23.99 28.51 -11.54
CA LYS A 570 25.36 28.60 -11.00
C LYS A 570 26.33 27.59 -11.63
N TYR A 571 25.87 26.40 -12.02
CA TYR A 571 26.73 25.37 -12.61
C TYR A 571 26.68 25.35 -14.15
N LEU A 572 25.48 25.43 -14.74
CA LEU A 572 25.30 25.30 -16.18
C LEU A 572 25.76 26.53 -16.95
N ALA A 573 25.59 27.75 -16.42
CA ALA A 573 26.00 28.95 -17.17
C ALA A 573 27.53 29.03 -17.32
N PRO A 574 28.35 28.83 -16.26
CA PRO A 574 29.79 28.75 -16.43
C PRO A 574 30.22 27.57 -17.31
N LEU A 575 29.59 26.40 -17.16
CA LEU A 575 29.91 25.22 -17.97
C LEU A 575 29.59 25.41 -19.45
N PHE A 576 28.48 26.08 -19.77
CA PHE A 576 28.13 26.46 -21.14
C PHE A 576 29.18 27.39 -21.73
N LEU A 577 29.61 28.41 -20.99
CA LEU A 577 30.67 29.32 -21.43
C LEU A 577 31.99 28.57 -21.69
N LEU A 578 32.39 27.70 -20.77
CA LEU A 578 33.59 26.86 -20.94
C LEU A 578 33.49 25.95 -22.17
N THR A 579 32.32 25.35 -22.40
CA THR A 579 32.06 24.51 -23.58
C THR A 579 32.11 25.32 -24.87
N ALA A 580 31.59 26.55 -24.87
CA ALA A 580 31.64 27.44 -26.03
C ALA A 580 33.08 27.87 -26.36
N ILE A 581 33.91 28.16 -25.36
CA ILE A 581 35.33 28.45 -25.57
C ILE A 581 36.08 27.19 -26.05
N ASN A 582 35.73 26.02 -25.52
CA ASN A 582 36.28 24.74 -25.97
C ASN A 582 35.94 24.44 -27.44
N TYR A 583 34.74 24.79 -27.89
CA TYR A 583 34.35 24.71 -29.30
C TYR A 583 35.07 25.75 -30.16
N TYR A 584 35.21 26.99 -29.67
CA TYR A 584 35.97 28.05 -30.34
C TYR A 584 37.42 27.64 -30.64
N CYS A 585 38.05 26.85 -29.76
CA CYS A 585 39.39 26.31 -29.97
C CYS A 585 39.53 25.48 -31.26
N LEU A 586 38.46 24.84 -31.76
CA LEU A 586 38.46 24.12 -33.05
C LEU A 586 38.46 25.05 -34.27
N LEU A 587 38.00 26.29 -34.10
CA LEU A 587 37.95 27.31 -35.15
C LEU A 587 39.27 28.09 -35.26
N MET A 588 40.16 27.94 -34.28
CA MET A 588 41.44 28.64 -34.28
C MET A 588 42.35 28.15 -35.42
N PRO A 589 43.14 29.06 -36.02
CA PRO A 589 44.14 28.70 -37.02
C PRO A 589 45.17 27.68 -36.50
N VAL A 590 45.61 26.78 -37.39
CA VAL A 590 46.55 25.68 -37.07
C VAL A 590 47.94 26.19 -36.67
N ASP A 591 48.34 27.37 -37.13
CA ASP A 591 49.58 28.04 -36.72
C ASP A 591 49.54 28.50 -35.25
N GLN A 592 48.37 28.55 -34.61
CA GLN A 592 48.19 28.97 -33.22
C GLN A 592 47.96 27.81 -32.24
N VAL A 593 48.32 26.58 -32.61
CA VAL A 593 48.09 25.37 -31.79
C VAL A 593 48.61 25.48 -30.35
N TYR A 594 49.71 26.18 -30.13
CA TYR A 594 50.23 26.40 -28.77
C TYR A 594 49.22 27.17 -27.89
N ASN A 595 48.60 28.22 -28.43
CA ASN A 595 47.56 28.98 -27.74
C ASN A 595 46.31 28.12 -27.52
N THR A 596 45.93 27.31 -28.51
CA THR A 596 44.83 26.36 -28.41
C THR A 596 45.03 25.37 -27.26
N ILE A 597 46.24 24.79 -27.13
CA ILE A 597 46.56 23.87 -26.04
C ILE A 597 46.45 24.57 -24.68
N ILE A 598 46.96 25.81 -24.55
CA ILE A 598 46.86 26.59 -23.30
C ILE A 598 45.39 26.83 -22.92
N PHE A 599 44.55 27.25 -23.88
CA PHE A 599 43.13 27.47 -23.62
C PHE A 599 42.42 26.18 -23.20
N LEU A 600 42.65 25.07 -23.90
CA LEU A 600 42.04 23.78 -23.58
C LEU A 600 42.45 23.27 -22.18
N ILE A 601 43.72 23.39 -21.80
CA ILE A 601 44.18 23.03 -20.44
C ILE A 601 43.53 23.93 -19.38
N THR A 602 43.44 25.24 -19.65
CA THR A 602 42.82 26.20 -18.73
C THR A 602 41.33 25.89 -18.54
N ILE A 603 40.62 25.61 -19.63
CA ILE A 603 39.21 25.20 -19.61
C ILE A 603 39.03 23.89 -18.85
N PHE A 604 39.92 22.92 -19.05
CA PHE A 604 39.88 21.64 -18.34
C PHE A 604 40.03 21.82 -16.84
N LEU A 605 41.02 22.61 -16.39
CA LEU A 605 41.22 22.94 -14.97
C LEU A 605 40.05 23.73 -14.37
N ALA A 606 39.51 24.70 -15.11
CA ALA A 606 38.33 25.46 -14.69
C ALA A 606 37.10 24.53 -14.55
N GLY A 607 36.94 23.57 -15.45
CA GLY A 607 35.91 22.54 -15.36
C GLY A 607 36.05 21.66 -14.12
N ILE A 608 37.28 21.24 -13.79
CA ILE A 608 37.60 20.50 -12.55
C ILE A 608 37.22 21.31 -11.31
N ALA A 609 37.61 22.58 -11.26
CA ALA A 609 37.26 23.47 -10.15
C ALA A 609 35.74 23.63 -10.02
N LEU A 610 35.04 23.87 -11.12
CA LEU A 610 33.59 24.01 -11.15
C LEU A 610 32.89 22.73 -10.70
N TYR A 611 33.38 21.56 -11.15
CA TYR A 611 32.88 20.26 -10.73
C TYR A 611 33.01 20.10 -9.22
N PHE A 612 34.18 20.34 -8.62
CA PHE A 612 34.35 20.23 -7.17
C PHE A 612 33.58 21.27 -6.36
N SER A 613 33.27 22.43 -6.94
CA SER A 613 32.43 23.45 -6.32
C SER A 613 30.93 23.13 -6.32
N SER A 614 30.51 22.11 -7.08
CA SER A 614 29.09 21.76 -7.15
C SER A 614 28.62 20.98 -5.92
N ASP A 615 27.53 21.44 -5.31
CA ASP A 615 26.81 20.73 -4.25
C ASP A 615 26.36 19.38 -4.80
N ARG A 616 27.03 18.30 -4.41
CA ARG A 616 26.68 16.97 -4.88
C ARG A 616 26.24 16.09 -3.73
N PRO A 617 25.12 15.37 -3.88
CA PRO A 617 24.83 14.29 -2.95
C PRO A 617 26.00 13.30 -3.01
N ARG A 618 26.21 12.52 -1.94
CA ARG A 618 27.18 11.41 -1.93
C ARG A 618 26.50 10.05 -2.17
N PRO A 619 25.77 9.80 -3.28
CA PRO A 619 25.27 8.47 -3.55
C PRO A 619 26.38 7.60 -4.14
N LEU A 620 26.24 6.30 -4.01
CA LEU A 620 27.06 5.29 -4.70
C LEU A 620 26.87 5.29 -6.24
N SER A 621 26.09 6.21 -6.82
CA SER A 621 25.71 6.22 -8.24
C SER A 621 25.79 7.60 -8.90
N PHE A 622 26.29 7.67 -10.13
CA PHE A 622 26.40 8.93 -10.89
C PHE A 622 25.07 9.68 -11.05
N SER A 623 25.06 10.93 -10.58
CA SER A 623 23.96 11.88 -10.73
C SER A 623 23.85 12.42 -12.16
N LEU A 624 22.78 13.17 -12.45
CA LEU A 624 22.63 13.85 -13.74
C LEU A 624 23.71 14.92 -13.93
N ILE A 625 24.05 15.68 -12.88
CA ILE A 625 25.13 16.67 -12.95
C ILE A 625 26.48 16.01 -13.22
N ASP A 626 26.78 14.84 -12.61
CA ASP A 626 28.03 14.12 -12.91
C ASP A 626 28.11 13.73 -14.39
N LYS A 627 26.99 13.32 -14.99
CA LYS A 627 26.92 12.98 -16.42
C LYS A 627 27.14 14.18 -17.32
N ILE A 628 26.63 15.35 -16.92
CA ILE A 628 26.84 16.62 -17.64
C ILE A 628 28.34 16.97 -17.62
N PHE A 629 28.98 16.91 -16.47
CA PHE A 629 30.43 17.14 -16.36
C PHE A 629 31.26 16.08 -17.10
N GLN A 630 30.88 14.80 -17.06
CA GLN A 630 31.54 13.75 -17.84
C GLN A 630 31.46 14.02 -19.34
N CYS A 631 30.31 14.46 -19.84
CA CYS A 631 30.16 14.85 -21.24
C CYS A 631 31.08 16.03 -21.59
N PHE A 632 31.12 17.06 -20.74
CA PHE A 632 32.04 18.18 -20.89
C PHE A 632 33.52 17.73 -20.94
N TYR A 633 33.96 16.90 -19.99
CA TYR A 633 35.33 16.40 -19.97
C TYR A 633 35.67 15.53 -21.18
N PHE A 634 34.70 14.76 -21.68
CA PHE A 634 34.89 13.95 -22.87
C PHE A 634 35.12 14.83 -24.10
N ILE A 635 34.31 15.87 -24.30
CA ILE A 635 34.47 16.83 -25.40
C ILE A 635 35.80 17.58 -25.28
N CYS A 636 36.11 18.09 -24.08
CA CYS A 636 37.37 18.79 -23.84
C CYS A 636 38.60 17.88 -24.07
N GLY A 637 38.53 16.62 -23.63
CA GLY A 637 39.59 15.63 -23.84
C GLY A 637 39.81 15.30 -25.32
N ILE A 638 38.73 15.16 -26.10
CA ILE A 638 38.82 14.99 -27.57
C ILE A 638 39.53 16.19 -28.21
N ASN A 639 39.20 17.41 -27.80
CA ASN A 639 39.82 18.61 -28.37
C ASN A 639 41.28 18.76 -27.96
N ILE A 640 41.66 18.35 -26.76
CA ILE A 640 43.08 18.26 -26.35
C ILE A 640 43.82 17.25 -27.22
N LEU A 641 43.27 16.05 -27.42
CA LEU A 641 43.86 15.03 -28.28
C LEU A 641 43.99 15.51 -29.74
N PHE A 642 42.98 16.22 -30.24
CA PHE A 642 43.02 16.86 -31.55
C PHE A 642 44.17 17.87 -31.62
N ALA A 643 44.25 18.83 -30.69
CA ALA A 643 45.31 19.84 -30.67
C ALA A 643 46.72 19.22 -30.60
N LEU A 644 46.90 18.15 -29.83
CA LEU A 644 48.16 17.40 -29.79
C LEU A 644 48.46 16.71 -31.12
N THR A 645 47.46 16.14 -31.79
CA THR A 645 47.60 15.51 -33.11
C THR A 645 48.03 16.52 -34.17
N VAL A 646 47.48 17.75 -34.10
CA VAL A 646 47.90 18.87 -34.96
C VAL A 646 49.37 19.22 -34.70
N SER A 647 49.80 19.27 -33.44
CA SER A 647 51.20 19.52 -33.08
C SER A 647 52.17 18.44 -33.59
N LEU A 648 51.69 17.22 -33.86
CA LEU A 648 52.47 16.11 -34.41
C LEU A 648 52.47 16.07 -35.96
N ASN A 649 51.81 17.03 -36.62
CA ASN A 649 51.77 17.20 -38.07
C ASN A 649 51.28 15.96 -38.85
N MET A 650 50.19 15.33 -38.39
CA MET A 650 49.59 14.17 -39.08
C MET A 650 48.74 14.60 -40.29
N GLY A 651 48.82 13.89 -41.42
CA GLY A 651 48.19 14.29 -42.70
C GLY A 651 46.65 14.31 -42.77
N PHE A 652 45.93 14.02 -41.68
CA PHE A 652 44.46 13.96 -41.66
C PHE A 652 43.79 15.10 -40.84
N ILE A 653 44.54 16.15 -40.51
CA ILE A 653 44.11 17.24 -39.61
C ILE A 653 42.82 17.95 -40.08
N ASP A 654 42.72 18.35 -41.34
CA ASP A 654 41.56 19.12 -41.84
C ASP A 654 40.28 18.29 -41.87
N SER A 655 40.38 17.01 -42.28
CA SER A 655 39.25 16.08 -42.27
C SER A 655 38.75 15.80 -40.85
N LEU A 656 39.67 15.61 -39.90
CA LEU A 656 39.34 15.41 -38.49
C LEU A 656 38.72 16.67 -37.87
N ARG A 657 39.24 17.86 -38.17
CA ARG A 657 38.67 19.14 -37.73
C ARG A 657 37.24 19.31 -38.21
N ASN A 658 36.99 19.12 -39.51
CA ASN A 658 35.65 19.26 -40.08
C ASN A 658 34.66 18.25 -39.49
N PHE A 659 35.13 17.02 -39.21
CA PHE A 659 34.33 16.02 -38.51
C PHE A 659 33.94 16.49 -37.09
N LEU A 660 34.89 16.99 -36.30
CA LEU A 660 34.63 17.51 -34.94
C LEU A 660 33.70 18.72 -34.95
N LEU A 661 33.88 19.66 -35.87
CA LEU A 661 33.04 20.87 -36.00
C LEU A 661 31.55 20.55 -36.17
N ILE A 662 31.22 19.43 -36.81
CA ILE A 662 29.83 18.97 -37.02
C ILE A 662 29.38 18.07 -35.86
N THR A 663 30.24 17.15 -35.42
CA THR A 663 29.85 16.11 -34.45
C THR A 663 29.71 16.63 -33.02
N GLU A 664 30.51 17.60 -32.60
CA GLU A 664 30.40 18.19 -31.26
C GLU A 664 29.04 18.87 -31.01
N PRO A 665 28.59 19.84 -31.84
CA PRO A 665 27.30 20.50 -31.60
C PRO A 665 26.14 19.51 -31.74
N LEU A 666 26.20 18.57 -32.69
CA LEU A 666 25.17 17.55 -32.86
C LEU A 666 25.13 16.59 -31.65
N GLY A 667 26.28 16.20 -31.13
CA GLY A 667 26.42 15.39 -29.92
C GLY A 667 25.84 16.08 -28.70
N LEU A 668 26.10 17.38 -28.52
CA LEU A 668 25.52 18.18 -27.46
C LEU A 668 23.99 18.24 -27.57
N VAL A 669 23.44 18.48 -28.77
CA VAL A 669 21.98 18.51 -28.98
C VAL A 669 21.34 17.16 -28.62
N VAL A 670 21.92 16.04 -29.07
CA VAL A 670 21.44 14.69 -28.73
C VAL A 670 21.51 14.43 -27.23
N PHE A 671 22.60 14.85 -26.59
CA PHE A 671 22.78 14.69 -25.14
C PHE A 671 21.79 15.51 -24.32
N PHE A 672 21.55 16.78 -24.69
CA PHE A 672 20.53 17.61 -24.04
C PHE A 672 19.12 17.04 -24.26
N GLY A 673 18.82 16.53 -25.45
CA GLY A 673 17.56 15.81 -25.73
C GLY A 673 17.38 14.60 -24.82
N TYR A 674 18.43 13.80 -24.63
CA TYR A 674 18.43 12.66 -23.70
C TYR A 674 18.17 13.10 -22.24
N ILE A 675 18.81 14.19 -21.79
CA ILE A 675 18.60 14.74 -20.44
C ILE A 675 17.14 15.16 -20.24
N LEU A 676 16.57 15.92 -21.19
CA LEU A 676 15.19 16.41 -21.10
C LEU A 676 14.18 15.26 -21.00
N ILE A 677 14.33 14.24 -21.85
CA ILE A 677 13.47 13.04 -21.81
C ILE A 677 13.58 12.33 -20.45
N LYS A 678 14.80 12.23 -19.90
CA LYS A 678 15.03 11.57 -18.61
C LYS A 678 14.40 12.34 -17.45
N VAL A 679 14.52 13.67 -17.43
CA VAL A 679 13.89 14.53 -16.42
C VAL A 679 12.36 14.43 -16.50
N GLN A 680 11.79 14.51 -17.70
CA GLN A 680 10.34 14.38 -17.90
C GLN A 680 9.79 13.03 -17.42
N LYS A 681 10.48 11.93 -17.74
CA LYS A 681 10.11 10.59 -17.25
C LYS A 681 10.15 10.50 -15.72
N GLY A 682 11.11 11.15 -15.07
CA GLY A 682 11.20 11.24 -13.61
C GLY A 682 10.00 11.96 -13.00
N LYS A 683 9.66 13.15 -13.50
CA LYS A 683 8.52 13.95 -13.00
C LYS A 683 7.18 13.25 -13.18
N LEU A 684 6.98 12.56 -14.31
CA LEU A 684 5.74 11.82 -14.60
C LEU A 684 5.45 10.66 -13.66
N LYS A 685 6.47 10.13 -12.96
CA LYS A 685 6.31 9.04 -11.98
C LYS A 685 5.54 9.49 -10.74
N TYR A 686 5.69 10.76 -10.32
CA TYR A 686 5.19 11.27 -9.03
C TYR A 686 4.00 12.24 -9.16
N LYS A 687 3.85 12.98 -10.25
CA LYS A 687 2.73 13.95 -10.46
C LYS A 687 1.40 13.34 -10.93
N SER A 688 1.17 12.04 -10.72
CA SER A 688 -0.07 11.33 -11.11
C SER A 688 -0.32 10.19 -10.16
#